data_AF-A0AAN8U8A1-F1
#
_entry.id   AF-A0AAN8U8A1-F1
#
_cell.length_a   1.000
_cell.length_b   1.000
_cell.length_c   1.000
_cell.angle_alpha   90.00
_cell.angle_beta   90.00
_cell.angle_gamma   90.00
#
_symmetry.space_group_name_H-M   'P 1'
#
loop_
_entity.id
_entity.type
_entity.pdbx_description
1 polymer ?
#
loop_
_entity_poly.entity_id
_entity_poly.type
_entity_poly.pdbx_seq_one_letter_code
_entity_poly.pdbx_strand_id
1 'polypeptide(L)'
;METVKMKFFLPWLVIYFLVCYSGVEVYGKDYDYSFTSECLADPLSAQYNGGIVVNPNFNEGLNGWRKSGFADMATRMSNNTNNTFIVATNRKGPLHGLTQKYFLKKDTYYVTSAWVQVSHGDGIIDVHVALAFRGPFGIQRTGWAIARSGCWSMLKGGLILTTSAHVDLYLEVNNTAIELWADSISVKPFSQEEWKLHQHQSTEKVRKAKVKIQAVDSQGQPLPNATVSLAQQSNAFPFGNAISQHILNNKAYQDWFTSRFKYTVFENEMKWYANEKIQGKQDYNMADAMLNLVQKHNIQVRGHNIFWNNPLSMPSWTRSLSPAQLATAASTRINSVMNQYLGQLIHWDVVNENVHFSFLENILGKNASAIYYKKANEIDSKAIPFLNDFNTIEHEFDGTSNPAKYLKKIRDLRSHGYNGPLGIGVQGHFVKPNLPYIRSSLDMLASAGLPIWITELDVANTTNQEVYLEEIIREVHAHPGVKGIMLWAPWGPKGCYRMCLTDNNFKNLATGDIVDKIIKEWSHQGFEVYARDYDYSYTAECLESPLKPQYNGGIVVNPEFNDGLTGWTLFGDAKIEHNVANDGNKFIVASKRKGPYQGFSQEFQLEKDKFYVISGWVQVNHGDDANVAVIFKTQSGFQHAAWGIAKSGCWSMFKGGLVVNASGPAQLYFETNNAEIDIWIDSISVQSFSQEEWTSHQTQTIEKVRKSKVAIQVVDSQGKALPNATISLFQGRANFPFGVAMNKNILNNNAYQNWFFSRFKYTVFEDEMKWYSTENSQGKVDYSTSDAMVNLCKSKGVSIRGQNVLWNDQKYQPNWVPALSPQQLSVAAGKRVASVVTKYKGQLLHWDVMNENLHFKFFESKLGANASATFYRLASQFDNKTPLFLNEYNTIEVPSDGQSSPANYLNMIQQLRTGGYTGPLGIGLEGHWCSDHSLY
;
A
#
# COMPACT_ATOMS: atom_id res chain seq x y z
N MET A 1 29.93 -38.72 -24.56
CA MET A 1 29.56 -39.71 -23.51
C MET A 1 29.85 -39.04 -22.18
N GLU A 2 28.93 -38.22 -21.72
CA GLU A 2 27.84 -38.61 -20.80
C GLU A 2 28.36 -38.98 -19.42
N THR A 3 28.20 -38.06 -18.47
CA THR A 3 27.93 -38.43 -17.07
C THR A 3 27.25 -37.27 -16.34
N VAL A 4 25.93 -37.40 -16.24
CA VAL A 4 25.03 -37.06 -15.12
C VAL A 4 25.21 -35.69 -14.43
N LYS A 5 24.35 -34.73 -14.80
CA LYS A 5 23.99 -33.57 -13.96
C LYS A 5 22.76 -33.90 -13.11
N MET A 6 22.92 -33.99 -11.79
CA MET A 6 21.81 -33.96 -10.84
C MET A 6 21.18 -32.57 -10.84
N LYS A 7 19.88 -32.52 -11.15
CA LYS A 7 19.00 -31.36 -10.97
C LYS A 7 18.74 -31.17 -9.47
N PHE A 8 19.08 -30.01 -8.92
CA PHE A 8 18.43 -29.51 -7.70
C PHE A 8 17.29 -28.58 -8.09
N PHE A 9 16.10 -28.94 -7.63
CA PHE A 9 14.91 -28.11 -7.60
C PHE A 9 15.11 -26.97 -6.58
N LEU A 10 15.06 -25.73 -7.04
CA LEU A 10 14.67 -24.57 -6.23
C LEU A 10 13.88 -23.62 -7.15
N PRO A 11 12.55 -23.58 -6.96
CA PRO A 11 11.96 -22.32 -6.53
C PRO A 11 11.01 -22.56 -5.36
N TRP A 12 10.64 -21.50 -4.64
CA TRP A 12 9.82 -21.42 -3.41
C TRP A 12 10.62 -21.13 -2.14
N LEU A 13 11.14 -19.90 -2.01
CA LEU A 13 11.40 -19.22 -0.73
C LEU A 13 11.95 -17.80 -0.97
N VAL A 14 11.15 -16.93 -1.60
CA VAL A 14 11.45 -15.46 -1.65
C VAL A 14 10.20 -14.59 -1.41
N ILE A 15 8.99 -15.14 -1.28
CA ILE A 15 7.74 -14.34 -1.43
C ILE A 15 7.02 -14.00 -0.12
N TYR A 16 7.47 -14.43 1.07
CA TYR A 16 6.76 -14.10 2.33
C TYR A 16 7.36 -13.00 3.22
N PHE A 17 8.44 -12.33 2.81
CA PHE A 17 9.11 -11.32 3.66
C PHE A 17 8.79 -9.85 3.34
N LEU A 18 7.79 -9.56 2.51
CA LEU A 18 7.46 -8.18 2.09
C LEU A 18 6.17 -7.59 2.71
N VAL A 19 5.50 -8.26 3.65
CA VAL A 19 4.20 -7.79 4.20
C VAL A 19 4.30 -7.19 5.62
N CYS A 20 5.49 -6.98 6.18
CA CYS A 20 5.66 -6.24 7.44
C CYS A 20 6.67 -5.08 7.37
N TYR A 21 6.81 -4.46 6.19
CA TYR A 21 7.50 -3.17 6.03
C TYR A 21 6.53 -2.08 5.57
N SER A 22 5.71 -1.55 6.48
CA SER A 22 5.16 -0.20 6.33
C SER A 22 6.26 0.82 6.67
N GLY A 23 7.15 1.02 5.72
CA GLY A 23 8.31 1.90 5.85
C GLY A 23 9.28 1.88 4.68
N VAL A 24 9.11 0.97 3.71
CA VAL A 24 9.65 1.16 2.38
C VAL A 24 8.58 1.89 1.57
N GLU A 25 8.61 3.23 1.61
CA GLU A 25 8.18 3.96 0.42
C GLU A 25 9.16 3.52 -0.68
N VAL A 26 8.69 2.64 -1.57
CA VAL A 26 9.35 2.47 -2.85
C VAL A 26 9.26 3.85 -3.48
N TYR A 27 10.34 4.63 -3.42
CA TYR A 27 10.47 5.90 -4.14
C TYR A 27 10.52 5.60 -5.66
N GLY A 28 9.40 5.14 -6.21
CA GLY A 28 9.00 5.56 -7.53
C GLY A 28 8.68 7.05 -7.42
N LYS A 29 9.17 7.88 -8.35
CA LYS A 29 8.70 9.27 -8.45
C LYS A 29 7.17 9.25 -8.51
N ASP A 30 6.48 10.06 -7.70
CA ASP A 30 5.02 10.20 -7.74
C ASP A 30 4.52 10.35 -9.18
N TYR A 31 3.35 9.79 -9.50
CA TYR A 31 2.71 10.05 -10.78
C TYR A 31 2.36 11.53 -10.88
N ASP A 32 2.88 12.20 -11.90
CA ASP A 32 2.59 13.58 -12.23
C ASP A 32 1.26 13.67 -12.97
N TYR A 33 0.20 14.06 -12.25
CA TYR A 33 -1.15 14.29 -12.81
C TYR A 33 -1.27 15.59 -13.62
N SER A 34 -0.20 16.40 -13.72
CA SER A 34 -0.29 17.69 -14.42
C SER A 34 -0.55 17.50 -15.92
N PHE A 35 -1.45 18.33 -16.42
CA PHE A 35 -1.73 18.54 -17.83
C PHE A 35 -2.32 19.94 -17.99
N THR A 36 -1.97 20.64 -19.07
CA THR A 36 -2.61 21.91 -19.42
C THR A 36 -3.09 21.88 -20.87
N SER A 37 -4.32 22.31 -21.06
CA SER A 37 -4.91 22.53 -22.38
C SER A 37 -4.74 23.95 -22.90
N GLU A 38 -4.02 24.79 -22.14
CA GLU A 38 -3.74 26.19 -22.48
C GLU A 38 -2.71 26.29 -23.60
N CYS A 39 -2.81 27.39 -24.33
CA CYS A 39 -1.86 27.74 -25.37
C CYS A 39 -0.68 28.47 -24.75
N LEU A 40 0.51 27.85 -24.73
CA LEU A 40 1.69 28.48 -24.15
C LEU A 40 2.60 29.07 -25.22
N ALA A 41 3.23 30.21 -24.88
CA ALA A 41 4.25 30.85 -25.70
C ALA A 41 5.52 29.99 -25.81
N ASP A 42 5.85 29.27 -24.72
CA ASP A 42 6.99 28.37 -24.62
C ASP A 42 6.60 27.11 -23.84
N PRO A 43 7.24 25.96 -24.13
CA PRO A 43 6.92 24.70 -23.47
C PRO A 43 7.43 24.69 -22.02
N LEU A 44 6.73 23.96 -21.15
CA LEU A 44 7.23 23.65 -19.81
C LEU A 44 8.25 22.52 -19.87
N SER A 45 9.11 22.43 -18.86
CA SER A 45 10.14 21.39 -18.75
C SER A 45 9.56 19.97 -18.86
N ALA A 46 10.32 19.06 -19.48
CA ALA A 46 9.94 17.66 -19.60
C ALA A 46 9.51 17.03 -18.26
N GLN A 47 8.32 16.43 -18.23
CA GLN A 47 7.87 15.67 -17.06
C GLN A 47 8.91 14.60 -16.69
N TYR A 48 9.10 14.35 -15.39
CA TYR A 48 10.07 13.38 -14.87
C TYR A 48 11.53 13.63 -15.30
N ASN A 49 11.88 14.84 -15.75
CA ASN A 49 13.16 15.20 -16.37
C ASN A 49 13.45 14.37 -17.64
N GLY A 50 12.41 14.07 -18.43
CA GLY A 50 12.50 13.27 -19.65
C GLY A 50 12.46 11.74 -19.44
N GLY A 51 12.58 11.27 -18.20
CA GLY A 51 12.56 9.84 -17.90
C GLY A 51 13.73 9.10 -18.55
N ILE A 52 13.46 8.17 -19.49
CA ILE A 52 14.50 7.45 -20.24
C ILE A 52 14.94 8.17 -21.52
N VAL A 53 14.32 9.30 -21.87
CA VAL A 53 14.64 10.06 -23.08
C VAL A 53 15.99 10.75 -22.94
N VAL A 54 16.88 10.55 -23.92
CA VAL A 54 18.16 11.27 -24.01
C VAL A 54 17.94 12.63 -24.64
N ASN A 55 18.48 13.68 -24.02
CA ASN A 55 18.37 15.08 -24.46
C ASN A 55 16.90 15.50 -24.70
N PRO A 56 16.03 15.44 -23.67
CA PRO A 56 14.59 15.64 -23.82
C PRO A 56 14.19 17.09 -24.13
N ASN A 57 15.04 18.05 -23.78
CA ASN A 57 14.82 19.49 -23.95
C ASN A 57 15.73 20.10 -25.04
N PHE A 58 16.43 19.28 -25.82
CA PHE A 58 17.28 19.71 -26.95
C PHE A 58 18.39 20.73 -26.65
N ASN A 59 18.74 20.97 -25.38
CA ASN A 59 19.82 21.86 -24.95
C ASN A 59 21.21 21.42 -25.47
N GLU A 60 21.38 20.14 -25.79
CA GLU A 60 22.62 19.58 -26.39
C GLU A 60 22.50 19.41 -27.92
N GLY A 61 21.65 20.21 -28.57
CA GLY A 61 21.39 20.09 -30.00
C GLY A 61 20.64 18.80 -30.33
N LEU A 62 21.13 18.05 -31.33
CA LEU A 62 20.52 16.79 -31.79
C LEU A 62 21.12 15.55 -31.11
N ASN A 63 21.91 15.71 -30.04
CA ASN A 63 22.54 14.57 -29.36
C ASN A 63 21.50 13.50 -28.96
N GLY A 64 21.75 12.23 -29.29
CA GLY A 64 20.84 11.11 -29.06
C GLY A 64 19.66 10.97 -30.05
N TRP A 65 19.35 11.99 -30.85
CA TRP A 65 18.24 11.99 -31.81
C TRP A 65 18.69 11.67 -33.23
N ARG A 66 17.85 10.95 -33.98
CA ARG A 66 18.11 10.57 -35.38
C ARG A 66 16.97 11.02 -36.27
N LYS A 67 17.27 11.24 -37.56
CA LYS A 67 16.23 11.52 -38.56
C LYS A 67 15.54 10.22 -38.99
N SER A 68 14.23 10.32 -39.17
CA SER A 68 13.35 9.29 -39.73
C SER A 68 12.89 9.71 -41.12
N GLY A 69 13.03 8.81 -42.09
CA GLY A 69 12.63 9.04 -43.49
C GLY A 69 13.40 10.18 -44.16
N PHE A 70 12.68 10.98 -44.95
CA PHE A 70 13.23 12.09 -45.74
C PHE A 70 13.24 13.44 -45.01
N ALA A 71 12.85 13.49 -43.73
CA ALA A 71 12.81 14.75 -43.01
C ALA A 71 14.21 15.30 -42.74
N ASP A 72 14.33 16.61 -42.84
CA ASP A 72 15.48 17.36 -42.35
C ASP A 72 15.23 17.72 -40.88
N MET A 73 16.26 17.66 -40.04
CA MET A 73 16.18 17.99 -38.61
C MET A 73 17.18 19.07 -38.25
N ALA A 74 16.72 20.06 -37.50
CA ALA A 74 17.56 21.10 -36.93
C ALA A 74 17.03 21.51 -35.55
N THR A 75 17.89 22.08 -34.70
CA THR A 75 17.42 22.82 -33.53
C THR A 75 17.17 24.28 -33.88
N ARG A 76 16.17 24.90 -33.25
CA ARG A 76 15.90 26.34 -33.28
C ARG A 76 15.78 26.87 -31.86
N MET A 77 16.07 28.15 -31.69
CA MET A 77 15.94 28.85 -30.42
C MET A 77 14.69 29.72 -30.45
N SER A 78 13.91 29.70 -29.37
CA SER A 78 12.77 30.59 -29.18
C SER A 78 13.27 32.03 -29.06
N ASN A 79 12.67 32.94 -29.83
CA ASN A 79 13.06 34.36 -29.86
C ASN A 79 12.87 35.06 -28.50
N ASN A 80 12.03 34.52 -27.61
CA ASN A 80 11.61 35.18 -26.38
C ASN A 80 12.26 34.61 -25.10
N THR A 81 12.69 33.35 -25.10
CA THR A 81 13.05 32.61 -23.87
C THR A 81 14.40 31.92 -23.91
N ASN A 82 15.16 32.05 -25.00
CA ASN A 82 16.39 31.27 -25.26
C ASN A 82 16.18 29.73 -25.18
N ASN A 83 14.93 29.26 -25.21
CA ASN A 83 14.62 27.84 -25.17
C ASN A 83 14.99 27.18 -26.52
N THR A 84 15.65 26.02 -26.49
CA THR A 84 16.05 25.30 -27.70
C THR A 84 15.10 24.14 -27.95
N PHE A 85 14.55 24.03 -29.16
CA PHE A 85 13.63 22.98 -29.54
C PHE A 85 13.99 22.36 -30.89
N ILE A 86 13.49 21.16 -31.18
CA ILE A 86 13.73 20.49 -32.46
C ILE A 86 12.66 20.84 -33.49
N VAL A 87 13.08 21.00 -34.74
CA VAL A 87 12.23 21.21 -35.90
C VAL A 87 12.50 20.12 -36.94
N ALA A 88 11.43 19.48 -37.42
CA ALA A 88 11.43 18.58 -38.55
C ALA A 88 10.77 19.24 -39.76
N THR A 89 11.53 19.38 -40.86
CA THR A 89 11.06 19.97 -42.12
C THR A 89 11.16 18.94 -43.26
N ASN A 90 10.70 19.30 -44.47
CA ASN A 90 10.78 18.45 -45.67
C ASN A 90 10.21 17.04 -45.48
N ARG A 91 9.16 16.92 -44.67
CA ARG A 91 8.55 15.63 -44.32
C ARG A 91 7.83 15.08 -45.56
N LYS A 92 7.98 13.78 -45.82
CA LYS A 92 7.34 13.07 -46.97
C LYS A 92 6.43 11.92 -46.54
N GLY A 93 6.29 11.72 -45.24
CA GLY A 93 5.46 10.68 -44.64
C GLY A 93 5.11 11.04 -43.20
N PRO A 94 4.03 10.46 -42.63
CA PRO A 94 3.51 10.87 -41.33
C PRO A 94 4.49 10.71 -40.16
N LEU A 95 5.37 9.70 -40.23
CA LEU A 95 6.40 9.40 -39.23
C LEU A 95 7.79 9.99 -39.58
N HIS A 96 7.89 10.81 -40.63
CA HIS A 96 9.17 11.45 -40.98
C HIS A 96 9.42 12.62 -40.03
N GLY A 97 10.61 12.66 -39.44
CA GLY A 97 10.98 13.64 -38.42
C GLY A 97 12.02 13.08 -37.47
N LEU A 98 11.81 13.29 -36.18
CA LEU A 98 12.68 12.82 -35.10
C LEU A 98 12.38 11.38 -34.66
N THR A 99 13.44 10.65 -34.30
CA THR A 99 13.31 9.33 -33.68
C THR A 99 14.44 9.03 -32.69
N GLN A 100 14.14 8.24 -31.68
CA GLN A 100 15.09 7.68 -30.72
C GLN A 100 14.70 6.24 -30.38
N LYS A 101 15.70 5.35 -30.26
CA LYS A 101 15.52 3.92 -30.03
C LYS A 101 15.57 3.56 -28.55
N TYR A 102 14.69 2.67 -28.12
CA TYR A 102 14.64 2.16 -26.76
C TYR A 102 14.43 0.66 -26.74
N PHE A 103 14.84 0.01 -25.64
CA PHE A 103 14.37 -1.33 -25.29
C PHE A 103 13.33 -1.20 -24.18
N LEU A 104 12.08 -1.47 -24.51
CA LEU A 104 10.98 -1.43 -23.56
C LEU A 104 10.69 -2.85 -23.05
N LYS A 105 10.39 -2.95 -21.76
CA LYS A 105 10.16 -4.21 -21.05
C LYS A 105 8.68 -4.57 -21.04
N LYS A 106 8.39 -5.86 -21.17
CA LYS A 106 7.07 -6.44 -20.92
C LYS A 106 6.58 -6.06 -19.52
N ASP A 107 5.26 -5.91 -19.37
CA ASP A 107 4.58 -5.70 -18.09
C ASP A 107 5.01 -4.43 -17.32
N THR A 108 5.77 -3.55 -17.97
CA THR A 108 6.15 -2.23 -17.43
C THR A 108 5.18 -1.19 -17.97
N TYR A 109 4.68 -0.33 -17.09
CA TYR A 109 3.82 0.79 -17.44
C TYR A 109 4.67 1.99 -17.86
N TYR A 110 4.44 2.51 -19.05
CA TYR A 110 5.17 3.67 -19.56
C TYR A 110 4.23 4.86 -19.69
N VAL A 111 4.61 5.98 -19.09
CA VAL A 111 3.90 7.26 -19.22
C VAL A 111 4.69 8.16 -20.14
N THR A 112 4.01 8.79 -21.09
CA THR A 112 4.64 9.62 -22.11
C THR A 112 4.10 11.04 -22.09
N SER A 113 4.97 12.00 -22.38
CA SER A 113 4.57 13.39 -22.60
C SER A 113 5.48 14.05 -23.61
N ALA A 114 4.99 15.09 -24.28
CA ALA A 114 5.81 15.96 -25.12
C ALA A 114 5.13 17.31 -25.26
N TRP A 115 5.90 18.34 -25.59
CA TRP A 115 5.35 19.59 -26.09
C TRP A 115 5.52 19.64 -27.60
N VAL A 116 4.47 20.01 -28.30
CA VAL A 116 4.45 20.04 -29.77
C VAL A 116 3.88 21.35 -30.29
N GLN A 117 4.41 21.79 -31.44
CA GLN A 117 3.94 22.94 -32.19
C GLN A 117 4.12 22.65 -33.69
N VAL A 118 3.43 23.41 -34.56
CA VAL A 118 3.50 23.25 -36.01
C VAL A 118 3.71 24.60 -36.70
N SER A 119 4.35 24.61 -37.89
CA SER A 119 4.50 25.84 -38.67
C SER A 119 3.20 26.30 -39.32
N HIS A 120 3.15 27.58 -39.66
CA HIS A 120 2.06 28.15 -40.46
C HIS A 120 2.06 27.53 -41.87
N GLY A 121 0.91 27.04 -42.31
CA GLY A 121 0.62 26.73 -43.71
C GLY A 121 -0.80 27.22 -43.96
N ASP A 122 -0.98 28.16 -44.88
CA ASP A 122 -2.23 28.84 -45.26
C ASP A 122 -3.49 28.49 -44.44
N GLY A 123 -3.64 29.19 -43.30
CA GLY A 123 -4.80 29.11 -42.41
C GLY A 123 -4.52 28.48 -41.03
N ILE A 124 -5.34 28.83 -40.03
CA ILE A 124 -5.29 28.22 -38.70
C ILE A 124 -5.90 26.81 -38.81
N ILE A 125 -5.05 25.79 -38.99
CA ILE A 125 -5.48 24.39 -39.01
C ILE A 125 -5.08 23.74 -37.68
N ASP A 126 -6.06 23.18 -36.97
CA ASP A 126 -5.84 22.27 -35.84
C ASP A 126 -5.15 21.00 -36.37
N VAL A 127 -3.89 20.77 -35.99
CA VAL A 127 -3.11 19.63 -36.48
C VAL A 127 -3.06 18.54 -35.42
N HIS A 128 -3.49 17.33 -35.81
CA HIS A 128 -3.36 16.16 -34.96
C HIS A 128 -1.93 15.66 -34.92
N VAL A 129 -1.38 15.58 -33.71
CA VAL A 129 -0.06 15.02 -33.42
C VAL A 129 -0.24 13.85 -32.47
N ALA A 130 0.38 12.72 -32.78
CA ALA A 130 0.42 11.56 -31.90
C ALA A 130 1.87 11.20 -31.54
N LEU A 131 2.11 10.80 -30.29
CA LEU A 131 3.39 10.18 -29.92
C LEU A 131 3.27 8.69 -30.12
N ALA A 132 4.12 8.12 -30.97
CA ALA A 132 4.01 6.73 -31.41
C ALA A 132 5.29 5.93 -31.19
N PHE A 133 5.15 4.64 -30.91
CA PHE A 133 6.25 3.68 -30.89
C PHE A 133 6.08 2.66 -32.01
N ARG A 134 7.13 2.43 -32.79
CA ARG A 134 7.17 1.36 -33.80
C ARG A 134 8.05 0.23 -33.31
N GLY A 135 7.56 -0.99 -33.39
CA GLY A 135 8.30 -2.20 -33.04
C GLY A 135 7.76 -3.44 -33.74
N PRO A 136 8.08 -4.66 -33.24
CA PRO A 136 7.56 -5.92 -33.77
C PRO A 136 6.03 -6.03 -33.77
N PHE A 137 5.36 -5.24 -32.93
CA PHE A 137 3.90 -5.16 -32.80
C PHE A 137 3.27 -4.08 -33.70
N GLY A 138 4.01 -3.54 -34.66
CA GLY A 138 3.55 -2.45 -35.51
C GLY A 138 3.72 -1.07 -34.85
N ILE A 139 2.83 -0.13 -35.17
CA ILE A 139 2.84 1.23 -34.64
C ILE A 139 1.77 1.34 -33.54
N GLN A 140 2.19 1.71 -32.34
CA GLN A 140 1.30 2.04 -31.22
C GLN A 140 1.34 3.54 -30.95
N ARG A 141 0.21 4.22 -31.10
CA ARG A 141 0.05 5.64 -30.76
C ARG A 141 -0.31 5.71 -29.29
N THR A 142 0.38 6.51 -28.50
CA THR A 142 0.32 6.40 -27.03
C THR A 142 -0.23 7.64 -26.36
N GLY A 143 -0.27 8.77 -27.09
CA GLY A 143 -0.82 10.03 -26.63
C GLY A 143 -1.12 10.94 -27.80
N TRP A 144 -1.99 11.93 -27.59
CA TRP A 144 -2.51 12.80 -28.63
C TRP A 144 -2.47 14.27 -28.22
N ALA A 145 -2.29 15.16 -29.20
CA ALA A 145 -2.46 16.59 -29.03
C ALA A 145 -3.09 17.20 -30.29
N ILE A 146 -3.72 18.36 -30.10
CA ILE A 146 -4.09 19.26 -31.20
C ILE A 146 -3.12 20.43 -31.17
N ALA A 147 -2.13 20.37 -32.05
CA ALA A 147 -1.11 21.41 -32.19
C ALA A 147 -1.60 22.54 -33.08
N ARG A 148 -1.15 23.76 -32.78
CA ARG A 148 -1.48 25.00 -33.51
C ARG A 148 -0.20 25.78 -33.78
N SER A 149 -0.23 26.61 -34.83
CA SER A 149 0.85 27.54 -35.10
C SER A 149 0.87 28.67 -34.06
N GLY A 150 2.07 29.05 -33.61
CA GLY A 150 2.28 30.08 -32.58
C GLY A 150 1.98 29.62 -31.16
N CYS A 151 1.84 28.31 -30.94
CA CYS A 151 1.29 27.76 -29.71
C CYS A 151 1.92 26.40 -29.36
N TRP A 152 2.55 26.29 -28.19
CA TRP A 152 2.98 25.02 -27.65
C TRP A 152 1.81 24.29 -26.99
N SER A 153 1.57 23.05 -27.43
CA SER A 153 0.50 22.18 -26.94
C SER A 153 1.09 20.96 -26.26
N MET A 154 0.61 20.66 -25.06
CA MET A 154 1.04 19.46 -24.33
C MET A 154 0.35 18.22 -24.91
N LEU A 155 1.15 17.20 -25.18
CA LEU A 155 0.75 15.83 -25.44
C LEU A 155 1.01 15.01 -24.19
N LYS A 156 0.05 14.16 -23.80
CA LYS A 156 0.22 13.18 -22.72
C LYS A 156 -0.36 11.84 -23.13
N GLY A 157 0.24 10.77 -22.64
CA GLY A 157 -0.04 9.42 -23.08
C GLY A 157 0.51 8.33 -22.18
N GLY A 158 0.30 7.09 -22.60
CA GLY A 158 0.89 5.93 -21.96
C GLY A 158 0.72 4.63 -22.74
N LEU A 159 1.54 3.65 -22.41
CA LEU A 159 1.51 2.32 -23.00
C LEU A 159 1.96 1.23 -22.03
N ILE A 160 1.54 0.01 -22.33
CA ILE A 160 2.07 -1.23 -21.75
C ILE A 160 2.33 -2.23 -22.88
N LEU A 161 3.47 -2.92 -22.81
CA LEU A 161 3.84 -3.93 -23.80
C LEU A 161 3.53 -5.34 -23.31
N THR A 162 3.00 -6.16 -24.22
CA THR A 162 2.79 -7.60 -24.01
C THR A 162 4.07 -8.43 -24.17
N THR A 163 5.11 -7.88 -24.80
CA THR A 163 6.43 -8.49 -24.96
C THR A 163 7.51 -7.42 -24.92
N SER A 164 8.68 -7.75 -24.35
CA SER A 164 9.82 -6.84 -24.36
C SER A 164 10.35 -6.71 -25.78
N ALA A 165 10.62 -5.48 -26.23
CA ALA A 165 11.06 -5.24 -27.60
C ALA A 165 11.91 -3.98 -27.73
N HIS A 166 12.75 -3.99 -28.78
CA HIS A 166 13.32 -2.76 -29.30
C HIS A 166 12.26 -2.00 -30.08
N VAL A 167 12.14 -0.70 -29.78
CA VAL A 167 11.16 0.20 -30.38
C VAL A 167 11.82 1.51 -30.80
N ASP A 168 11.25 2.14 -31.79
CA ASP A 168 11.58 3.50 -32.22
C ASP A 168 10.44 4.44 -31.82
N LEU A 169 10.74 5.53 -31.10
CA LEU A 169 9.79 6.60 -30.79
C LEU A 169 9.67 7.57 -31.98
N TYR A 170 8.46 8.05 -32.26
CA TYR A 170 8.15 9.05 -33.28
C TYR A 170 7.09 10.03 -32.80
N LEU A 171 6.99 11.16 -33.51
CA LEU A 171 5.80 11.99 -33.54
C LEU A 171 5.13 11.84 -34.92
N GLU A 172 3.90 11.34 -34.93
CA GLU A 172 3.11 11.13 -36.13
C GLU A 172 2.24 12.35 -36.43
N VAL A 173 2.35 12.88 -37.65
CA VAL A 173 1.54 13.99 -38.15
C VAL A 173 1.23 13.78 -39.62
N ASN A 174 -0.05 13.61 -39.96
CA ASN A 174 -0.49 13.28 -41.32
C ASN A 174 -0.24 14.40 -42.33
N ASN A 175 -0.35 15.66 -41.93
CA ASN A 175 -0.05 16.78 -42.83
C ASN A 175 1.48 16.94 -42.94
N THR A 176 2.07 16.45 -44.03
CA THR A 176 3.52 16.48 -44.24
C THR A 176 4.04 17.81 -44.80
N ALA A 177 3.16 18.72 -45.21
CA ALA A 177 3.54 20.02 -45.78
C ALA A 177 4.00 21.04 -44.73
N ILE A 178 3.63 20.83 -43.46
CA ILE A 178 4.00 21.67 -42.32
C ILE A 178 5.25 21.15 -41.61
N GLU A 179 6.00 22.07 -41.03
CA GLU A 179 7.06 21.74 -40.08
C GLU A 179 6.44 21.23 -38.77
N LEU A 180 7.10 20.25 -38.16
CA LEU A 180 6.75 19.73 -36.85
C LEU A 180 7.81 20.15 -35.85
N TRP A 181 7.39 20.84 -34.80
CA TRP A 181 8.26 21.31 -33.71
C TRP A 181 7.96 20.50 -32.46
N ALA A 182 8.99 20.12 -31.72
CA ALA A 182 8.85 19.34 -30.50
C ALA A 182 9.85 19.78 -29.43
N ASP A 183 9.45 19.61 -28.17
CA ASP A 183 10.30 19.87 -27.02
C ASP A 183 9.85 19.02 -25.81
N SER A 184 10.70 18.96 -24.79
CA SER A 184 10.38 18.48 -23.45
C SER A 184 9.73 17.09 -23.45
N ILE A 185 10.32 16.18 -24.22
CA ILE A 185 9.80 14.81 -24.44
C ILE A 185 10.15 13.93 -23.24
N SER A 186 9.18 13.17 -22.74
CA SER A 186 9.35 12.26 -21.62
C SER A 186 8.78 10.88 -21.90
N VAL A 187 9.51 9.87 -21.42
CA VAL A 187 9.06 8.47 -21.34
C VAL A 187 9.48 7.94 -19.97
N LYS A 188 8.52 7.76 -19.06
CA LYS A 188 8.78 7.31 -17.69
C LYS A 188 8.28 5.88 -17.47
N PRO A 189 9.16 4.90 -17.18
CA PRO A 189 8.74 3.58 -16.74
C PRO A 189 8.29 3.58 -15.28
N PHE A 190 7.25 2.80 -15.01
CA PHE A 190 6.72 2.40 -13.72
C PHE A 190 6.55 0.87 -13.70
N SER A 191 6.98 0.24 -12.62
CA SER A 191 6.61 -1.14 -12.30
C SER A 191 5.12 -1.25 -11.98
N GLN A 192 4.59 -2.48 -11.99
CA GLN A 192 3.18 -2.70 -11.65
C GLN A 192 2.92 -2.38 -10.17
N GLU A 193 3.91 -2.63 -9.31
CA GLU A 193 3.87 -2.34 -7.88
C GLU A 193 3.83 -0.83 -7.62
N GLU A 194 4.71 -0.04 -8.28
CA GLU A 194 4.66 1.43 -8.21
C GLU A 194 3.30 1.96 -8.68
N TRP A 195 2.75 1.39 -9.76
CA TRP A 195 1.45 1.84 -10.29
C TRP A 195 0.28 1.55 -9.34
N LYS A 196 0.24 0.35 -8.74
CA LYS A 196 -0.74 -0.02 -7.72
C LYS A 196 -0.59 0.85 -6.46
N LEU A 197 0.64 1.14 -6.05
CA LEU A 197 0.90 2.06 -4.94
C LEU A 197 0.34 3.46 -5.23
N HIS A 198 0.56 3.98 -6.44
CA HIS A 198 0.02 5.29 -6.85
C HIS A 198 -1.51 5.30 -6.90
N GLN A 199 -2.15 4.21 -7.39
CA GLN A 199 -3.61 4.07 -7.33
C GLN A 199 -4.12 4.11 -5.88
N HIS A 200 -3.46 3.38 -4.98
CA HIS A 200 -3.80 3.33 -3.57
C HIS A 200 -3.65 4.71 -2.92
N GLN A 201 -2.49 5.36 -3.07
CA GLN A 201 -2.23 6.70 -2.53
C GLN A 201 -3.23 7.74 -3.05
N SER A 202 -3.56 7.69 -4.35
CA SER A 202 -4.57 8.59 -4.92
C SER A 202 -5.93 8.32 -4.30
N THR A 203 -6.34 7.05 -4.17
CA THR A 203 -7.60 6.66 -3.52
C THR A 203 -7.66 7.14 -2.07
N GLU A 204 -6.62 6.90 -1.27
CA GLU A 204 -6.53 7.40 0.12
C GLU A 204 -6.67 8.93 0.18
N LYS A 205 -6.09 9.65 -0.78
CA LYS A 205 -6.12 11.11 -0.84
C LYS A 205 -7.45 11.68 -1.31
N VAL A 206 -8.11 11.05 -2.28
CA VAL A 206 -9.26 11.66 -3.00
C VAL A 206 -10.61 10.99 -2.73
N ARG A 207 -10.60 9.79 -2.12
CA ARG A 207 -11.81 9.00 -1.82
C ARG A 207 -12.03 8.76 -0.33
N LYS A 208 -11.01 8.98 0.48
CA LYS A 208 -11.09 8.84 1.93
C LYS A 208 -10.84 10.17 2.63
N ALA A 209 -11.42 10.30 3.81
CA ALA A 209 -11.18 11.40 4.71
C ALA A 209 -10.76 10.84 6.07
N LYS A 210 -9.77 11.48 6.70
CA LYS A 210 -9.40 11.17 8.08
C LYS A 210 -10.43 11.79 9.01
N VAL A 211 -11.12 10.97 9.78
CA VAL A 211 -12.09 11.42 10.79
C VAL A 211 -11.47 11.20 12.16
N LYS A 212 -11.46 12.24 13.00
CA LYS A 212 -11.13 12.13 14.42
C LYS A 212 -12.43 12.14 15.21
N ILE A 213 -12.57 11.17 16.11
CA ILE A 213 -13.78 11.01 16.93
C ILE A 213 -13.33 11.03 18.38
N GLN A 214 -14.03 11.82 19.18
CA GLN A 214 -13.75 11.97 20.61
C GLN A 214 -15.08 11.90 21.35
N ALA A 215 -15.25 10.86 22.16
CA ALA A 215 -16.38 10.78 23.09
C ALA A 215 -16.10 11.74 24.26
N VAL A 216 -17.02 12.67 24.52
CA VAL A 216 -16.93 13.64 25.60
C VAL A 216 -18.22 13.70 26.40
N ASP A 217 -18.13 14.09 27.67
CA ASP A 217 -19.29 14.37 28.52
C ASP A 217 -19.94 15.73 28.16
N SER A 218 -21.00 16.09 28.89
CA SER A 218 -21.70 17.38 28.72
C SER A 218 -20.83 18.61 29.00
N GLN A 219 -19.65 18.43 29.59
CA GLN A 219 -18.66 19.45 29.97
C GLN A 219 -17.48 19.45 28.98
N GLY A 220 -17.52 18.62 27.93
CA GLY A 220 -16.46 18.50 26.93
C GLY A 220 -15.23 17.72 27.39
N GLN A 221 -15.30 17.02 28.54
CA GLN A 221 -14.20 16.19 29.02
C GLN A 221 -14.24 14.81 28.35
N PRO A 222 -13.09 14.22 27.96
CA PRO A 222 -13.04 12.89 27.36
C PRO A 222 -13.68 11.83 28.25
N LEU A 223 -14.53 10.97 27.68
CA LEU A 223 -15.11 9.82 28.38
C LEU A 223 -14.14 8.62 28.29
N PRO A 224 -13.47 8.22 29.39
CA PRO A 224 -12.62 7.03 29.39
C PRO A 224 -13.48 5.77 29.18
N ASN A 225 -12.95 4.79 28.42
CA ASN A 225 -13.60 3.51 28.13
C ASN A 225 -14.94 3.58 27.37
N ALA A 226 -15.25 4.71 26.71
CA ALA A 226 -16.44 4.80 25.87
C ALA A 226 -16.31 3.91 24.62
N THR A 227 -17.28 3.02 24.41
CA THR A 227 -17.42 2.28 23.16
C THR A 227 -18.08 3.18 22.12
N VAL A 228 -17.42 3.37 20.98
CA VAL A 228 -17.97 4.10 19.84
C VAL A 228 -18.09 3.15 18.66
N SER A 229 -19.33 2.86 18.25
CA SER A 229 -19.61 2.11 17.03
C SER A 229 -19.89 3.09 15.89
N LEU A 230 -19.16 2.96 14.79
CA LEU A 230 -19.39 3.75 13.59
C LEU A 230 -19.81 2.85 12.46
N ALA A 231 -20.97 3.13 11.86
CA ALA A 231 -21.41 2.49 10.64
C ALA A 231 -21.51 3.53 9.53
N GLN A 232 -20.78 3.31 8.43
CA GLN A 232 -20.95 4.13 7.24
C GLN A 232 -22.35 3.91 6.67
N GLN A 233 -23.18 4.96 6.67
CA GLN A 233 -24.56 4.87 6.20
C GLN A 233 -24.66 4.83 4.67
N SER A 234 -23.75 5.51 3.99
CA SER A 234 -23.73 5.59 2.53
C SER A 234 -22.34 5.87 2.00
N ASN A 235 -22.06 5.38 0.78
CA ASN A 235 -20.91 5.81 0.00
C ASN A 235 -21.28 7.06 -0.81
N ALA A 236 -20.44 8.09 -0.75
CA ALA A 236 -20.65 9.32 -1.50
C ALA A 236 -20.27 9.19 -2.98
N PHE A 237 -19.45 8.21 -3.36
CA PHE A 237 -19.04 8.00 -4.74
C PHE A 237 -20.14 7.26 -5.54
N PRO A 238 -20.68 7.87 -6.61
CA PRO A 238 -21.69 7.23 -7.45
C PRO A 238 -21.17 5.99 -8.18
N PHE A 239 -21.78 4.85 -7.86
CA PHE A 239 -21.51 3.57 -8.50
C PHE A 239 -22.85 2.92 -8.87
N GLY A 240 -23.04 2.64 -10.15
CA GLY A 240 -24.31 2.19 -10.70
C GLY A 240 -24.16 1.17 -11.82
N ASN A 241 -25.29 0.61 -12.26
CA ASN A 241 -25.37 -0.27 -13.43
C ASN A 241 -26.61 0.07 -14.27
N ALA A 242 -26.52 -0.18 -15.56
CA ALA A 242 -27.66 -0.08 -16.47
C ALA A 242 -28.73 -1.13 -16.15
N ILE A 243 -29.99 -0.80 -16.47
CA ILE A 243 -31.13 -1.73 -16.41
C ILE A 243 -31.92 -1.72 -17.71
N SER A 244 -32.60 -2.82 -17.99
CA SER A 244 -33.50 -3.00 -19.11
C SER A 244 -34.96 -3.11 -18.61
N GLN A 245 -35.92 -2.98 -19.51
CA GLN A 245 -37.36 -3.16 -19.23
C GLN A 245 -37.72 -4.47 -18.50
N HIS A 246 -36.88 -5.51 -18.61
CA HIS A 246 -37.13 -6.81 -17.99
C HIS A 246 -37.17 -6.74 -16.45
N ILE A 247 -36.66 -5.67 -15.85
CA ILE A 247 -36.73 -5.45 -14.40
C ILE A 247 -38.17 -5.29 -13.89
N LEU A 248 -39.09 -4.78 -14.70
CA LEU A 248 -40.48 -4.50 -14.26
C LEU A 248 -41.24 -5.76 -13.84
N ASN A 249 -40.98 -6.87 -14.52
CA ASN A 249 -41.73 -8.11 -14.35
C ASN A 249 -40.90 -9.22 -13.68
N ASN A 250 -39.74 -8.88 -13.12
CA ASN A 250 -38.83 -9.85 -12.51
C ASN A 250 -38.41 -9.39 -11.11
N LYS A 251 -39.08 -9.93 -10.09
CA LYS A 251 -38.81 -9.58 -8.69
C LYS A 251 -37.38 -9.93 -8.26
N ALA A 252 -36.82 -11.05 -8.74
CA ALA A 252 -35.45 -11.43 -8.43
C ALA A 252 -34.45 -10.43 -9.03
N TYR A 253 -34.73 -9.90 -10.23
CA TYR A 253 -33.92 -8.81 -10.80
C TYR A 253 -34.02 -7.52 -9.98
N GLN A 254 -35.23 -7.14 -9.56
CA GLN A 254 -35.43 -5.96 -8.71
C GLN A 254 -34.63 -6.08 -7.41
N ASP A 255 -34.72 -7.23 -6.73
CA ASP A 255 -34.02 -7.47 -5.47
C ASP A 255 -32.50 -7.48 -5.66
N TRP A 256 -32.01 -8.19 -6.68
CA TRP A 256 -30.59 -8.26 -6.98
C TRP A 256 -30.00 -6.89 -7.31
N PHE A 257 -30.73 -6.06 -8.07
CA PHE A 257 -30.27 -4.73 -8.47
C PHE A 257 -30.33 -3.71 -7.32
N THR A 258 -31.47 -3.62 -6.64
CA THR A 258 -31.74 -2.59 -5.62
C THR A 258 -30.93 -2.79 -4.34
N SER A 259 -30.45 -4.01 -4.09
CA SER A 259 -29.53 -4.31 -2.99
C SER A 259 -28.09 -3.82 -3.25
N ARG A 260 -27.73 -3.51 -4.50
CA ARG A 260 -26.34 -3.19 -4.90
C ARG A 260 -26.16 -1.74 -5.34
N PHE A 261 -27.08 -1.22 -6.13
CA PHE A 261 -26.87 0.05 -6.84
C PHE A 261 -27.83 1.14 -6.36
N LYS A 262 -27.28 2.37 -6.25
CA LYS A 262 -28.04 3.60 -5.97
C LYS A 262 -28.11 4.56 -7.16
N TYR A 263 -27.51 4.16 -8.28
CA TYR A 263 -27.48 4.89 -9.53
C TYR A 263 -27.78 3.94 -10.69
N THR A 264 -28.53 4.42 -11.68
CA THR A 264 -28.88 3.63 -12.87
C THR A 264 -28.98 4.50 -14.13
N VAL A 265 -29.05 3.82 -15.27
CA VAL A 265 -29.30 4.34 -16.61
C VAL A 265 -30.13 3.30 -17.35
N PHE A 266 -31.06 3.72 -18.20
CA PHE A 266 -31.90 2.77 -18.95
C PHE A 266 -31.20 2.41 -20.26
N GLU A 267 -31.11 1.12 -20.55
CA GLU A 267 -30.33 0.60 -21.69
C GLU A 267 -30.85 1.14 -23.03
N ASN A 268 -32.19 1.15 -23.20
CA ASN A 268 -32.83 1.54 -24.46
C ASN A 268 -34.05 2.44 -24.29
N GLU A 269 -34.70 2.39 -23.13
CA GLU A 269 -36.08 2.80 -22.95
C GLU A 269 -36.31 4.32 -23.02
N MET A 270 -35.24 5.12 -22.91
CA MET A 270 -35.27 6.58 -23.09
C MET A 270 -34.71 7.05 -24.44
N LYS A 271 -34.20 6.15 -25.30
CA LYS A 271 -33.63 6.51 -26.61
C LYS A 271 -34.72 6.90 -27.60
N TRP A 272 -34.41 7.80 -28.54
CA TRP A 272 -35.44 8.37 -29.44
C TRP A 272 -36.15 7.30 -30.28
N TYR A 273 -35.42 6.32 -30.81
CA TYR A 273 -36.05 5.21 -31.55
C TYR A 273 -36.95 4.32 -30.69
N ALA A 274 -36.78 4.32 -29.36
CA ALA A 274 -37.65 3.55 -28.46
C ALA A 274 -38.96 4.28 -28.21
N ASN A 275 -38.91 5.59 -27.95
CA ASN A 275 -40.08 6.39 -27.61
C ASN A 275 -40.82 6.99 -28.81
N GLU A 276 -40.23 7.02 -30.01
CA GLU A 276 -40.90 7.59 -31.20
C GLU A 276 -40.57 6.78 -32.48
N LYS A 277 -40.92 5.49 -32.46
CA LYS A 277 -40.73 4.58 -33.60
C LYS A 277 -41.43 5.08 -34.87
N ILE A 278 -42.61 5.68 -34.71
CA ILE A 278 -43.41 6.29 -35.77
C ILE A 278 -43.46 7.79 -35.49
N GLN A 279 -43.14 8.60 -36.50
CA GLN A 279 -43.12 10.06 -36.38
C GLN A 279 -44.42 10.60 -35.77
N GLY A 280 -44.30 11.43 -34.73
CA GLY A 280 -45.42 12.05 -34.02
C GLY A 280 -46.16 11.14 -33.04
N LYS A 281 -45.80 9.85 -32.92
CA LYS A 281 -46.39 8.92 -31.95
C LYS A 281 -45.40 8.60 -30.83
N GLN A 282 -45.39 9.47 -29.82
CA GLN A 282 -44.52 9.34 -28.65
C GLN A 282 -45.10 8.35 -27.63
N ASP A 283 -44.26 7.48 -27.08
CA ASP A 283 -44.61 6.50 -26.05
C ASP A 283 -43.50 6.41 -24.99
N TYR A 284 -43.80 6.89 -23.79
CA TYR A 284 -42.90 6.87 -22.63
C TYR A 284 -43.30 5.83 -21.57
N ASN A 285 -44.38 5.08 -21.76
CA ASN A 285 -44.98 4.23 -20.72
C ASN A 285 -43.97 3.25 -20.08
N MET A 286 -43.10 2.66 -20.90
CA MET A 286 -42.09 1.70 -20.41
C MET A 286 -41.04 2.39 -19.53
N ALA A 287 -40.51 3.52 -19.99
CA ALA A 287 -39.52 4.28 -19.23
C ALA A 287 -40.14 4.92 -17.97
N ASP A 288 -41.39 5.39 -18.04
CA ASP A 288 -42.13 5.89 -16.88
C ASP A 288 -42.31 4.80 -15.83
N ALA A 289 -42.68 3.58 -16.23
CA ALA A 289 -42.79 2.46 -15.32
C ALA A 289 -41.45 2.11 -14.65
N MET A 290 -40.35 2.11 -15.41
CA MET A 290 -39.01 1.86 -14.87
C MET A 290 -38.57 2.98 -13.92
N LEU A 291 -38.82 4.24 -14.27
CA LEU A 291 -38.50 5.40 -13.43
C LEU A 291 -39.26 5.34 -12.10
N ASN A 292 -40.56 5.07 -12.15
CA ASN A 292 -41.38 4.87 -10.96
C ASN A 292 -40.88 3.73 -10.07
N LEU A 293 -40.41 2.62 -10.65
CA LEU A 293 -39.84 1.51 -9.89
C LEU A 293 -38.57 1.95 -9.15
N VAL A 294 -37.59 2.54 -9.86
CA VAL A 294 -36.28 2.87 -9.26
C VAL A 294 -36.36 4.02 -8.25
N GLN A 295 -37.28 4.97 -8.45
CA GLN A 295 -37.56 6.04 -7.49
C GLN A 295 -38.08 5.50 -6.15
N LYS A 296 -38.92 4.46 -6.14
CA LYS A 296 -39.37 3.80 -4.90
C LYS A 296 -38.23 3.21 -4.07
N HIS A 297 -37.10 2.91 -4.70
CA HIS A 297 -35.89 2.39 -4.06
C HIS A 297 -34.81 3.46 -3.81
N ASN A 298 -35.14 4.74 -4.00
CA ASN A 298 -34.22 5.87 -3.88
C ASN A 298 -32.98 5.74 -4.80
N ILE A 299 -33.19 5.25 -6.01
CA ILE A 299 -32.13 5.08 -7.03
C ILE A 299 -32.20 6.25 -8.00
N GLN A 300 -31.07 6.94 -8.17
CA GLN A 300 -30.94 8.09 -9.07
C GLN A 300 -30.71 7.65 -10.52
N VAL A 301 -31.24 8.38 -11.50
CA VAL A 301 -31.24 7.97 -12.91
C VAL A 301 -30.51 8.98 -13.79
N ARG A 302 -29.60 8.49 -14.65
CA ARG A 302 -29.06 9.25 -15.79
C ARG A 302 -29.97 9.08 -17.01
N GLY A 303 -30.35 10.19 -17.65
CA GLY A 303 -31.10 10.18 -18.90
C GLY A 303 -30.20 9.85 -20.09
N HIS A 304 -30.48 8.76 -20.79
CA HIS A 304 -29.71 8.30 -21.95
C HIS A 304 -30.66 7.80 -23.05
N ASN A 305 -30.78 8.50 -24.18
CA ASN A 305 -30.23 9.81 -24.53
C ASN A 305 -31.28 10.63 -25.31
N ILE A 306 -31.06 11.94 -25.43
CA ILE A 306 -32.00 12.81 -26.17
C ILE A 306 -31.84 12.57 -27.67
N PHE A 307 -30.60 12.72 -28.17
CA PHE A 307 -30.20 12.46 -29.54
C PHE A 307 -28.98 11.55 -29.59
N TRP A 308 -28.96 10.63 -30.55
CA TRP A 308 -27.80 9.80 -30.84
C TRP A 308 -27.27 10.18 -32.22
N ASN A 309 -26.10 10.82 -32.28
CA ASN A 309 -25.65 11.49 -33.51
C ASN A 309 -25.24 10.51 -34.62
N ASN A 310 -25.19 9.20 -34.34
CA ASN A 310 -25.10 8.16 -35.35
C ASN A 310 -26.45 8.06 -36.10
N PRO A 311 -26.51 8.32 -37.42
CA PRO A 311 -27.77 8.29 -38.17
C PRO A 311 -28.47 6.93 -38.17
N LEU A 312 -27.74 5.83 -37.95
CA LEU A 312 -28.31 4.48 -37.86
C LEU A 312 -29.02 4.23 -36.52
N SER A 313 -28.68 5.00 -35.49
CA SER A 313 -29.26 4.93 -34.15
C SER A 313 -30.36 5.96 -33.90
N MET A 314 -30.75 6.73 -34.92
CA MET A 314 -31.91 7.61 -34.88
C MET A 314 -33.16 6.87 -35.40
N PRO A 315 -34.39 7.31 -35.06
CA PRO A 315 -35.58 6.76 -35.67
C PRO A 315 -35.46 6.81 -37.20
N SER A 316 -35.80 5.70 -37.89
CA SER A 316 -35.50 5.54 -39.31
C SER A 316 -36.09 6.65 -40.18
N TRP A 317 -37.25 7.18 -39.79
CA TRP A 317 -37.96 8.27 -40.48
C TRP A 317 -37.24 9.62 -40.42
N THR A 318 -36.29 9.83 -39.50
CA THR A 318 -35.54 11.11 -39.41
C THR A 318 -34.53 11.29 -40.55
N ARG A 319 -34.03 10.19 -41.12
CA ARG A 319 -32.95 10.19 -42.13
C ARG A 319 -33.36 10.80 -43.48
N SER A 320 -34.65 10.83 -43.78
CA SER A 320 -35.19 11.36 -45.04
C SER A 320 -35.77 12.78 -44.90
N LEU A 321 -35.65 13.41 -43.74
CA LEU A 321 -36.22 14.73 -43.50
C LEU A 321 -35.35 15.82 -44.14
N SER A 322 -36.00 16.86 -44.68
CA SER A 322 -35.31 18.11 -45.03
C SER A 322 -34.75 18.80 -43.78
N PRO A 323 -33.77 19.71 -43.90
CA PRO A 323 -33.22 20.44 -42.76
C PRO A 323 -34.28 21.11 -41.86
N ALA A 324 -35.29 21.75 -42.44
CA ALA A 324 -36.38 22.39 -41.69
C ALA A 324 -37.26 21.38 -40.93
N GLN A 325 -37.57 20.24 -41.56
CA GLN A 325 -38.32 19.16 -40.92
C GLN A 325 -37.53 18.49 -39.80
N LEU A 326 -36.22 18.26 -40.01
CA LEU A 326 -35.34 17.70 -38.99
C LEU A 326 -35.18 18.65 -37.80
N ALA A 327 -35.01 19.96 -38.05
CA ALA A 327 -34.97 20.97 -36.99
C ALA A 327 -36.25 20.95 -36.14
N THR A 328 -37.41 20.86 -36.80
CA THR A 328 -38.73 20.76 -36.15
C THR A 328 -38.86 19.47 -35.32
N ALA A 329 -38.47 18.33 -35.90
CA ALA A 329 -38.52 17.04 -35.23
C ALA A 329 -37.57 17.01 -34.00
N ALA A 330 -36.34 17.50 -34.15
CA ALA A 330 -35.38 17.57 -33.06
C ALA A 330 -35.84 18.52 -31.95
N SER A 331 -36.38 19.69 -32.30
CA SER A 331 -36.99 20.61 -31.31
C SER A 331 -38.17 19.96 -30.58
N THR A 332 -39.03 19.22 -31.30
CA THR A 332 -40.15 18.50 -30.70
C THR A 332 -39.67 17.41 -29.75
N ARG A 333 -38.64 16.64 -30.14
CA ARG A 333 -38.04 15.59 -29.32
C ARG A 333 -37.46 16.12 -28.02
N ILE A 334 -36.57 17.13 -28.08
CA ILE A 334 -35.94 17.66 -26.86
C ILE A 334 -36.98 18.25 -25.91
N ASN A 335 -37.96 19.01 -26.42
CA ASN A 335 -39.02 19.56 -25.58
C ASN A 335 -39.88 18.44 -24.96
N SER A 336 -40.25 17.42 -25.73
CA SER A 336 -41.09 16.34 -25.22
C SER A 336 -40.39 15.53 -24.12
N VAL A 337 -39.21 14.97 -24.41
CA VAL A 337 -38.53 14.04 -23.49
C VAL A 337 -38.04 14.74 -22.22
N MET A 338 -37.52 15.96 -22.34
CA MET A 338 -37.04 16.72 -21.18
C MET A 338 -38.19 17.17 -20.27
N ASN A 339 -39.32 17.61 -20.83
CA ASN A 339 -40.47 18.00 -20.00
C ASN A 339 -41.11 16.78 -19.32
N GLN A 340 -41.13 15.62 -19.98
CA GLN A 340 -41.61 14.36 -19.37
C GLN A 340 -40.84 14.01 -18.09
N TYR A 341 -39.53 14.20 -18.09
CA TYR A 341 -38.65 13.80 -16.97
C TYR A 341 -38.07 14.98 -16.17
N LEU A 342 -38.68 16.16 -16.27
CA LEU A 342 -38.21 17.40 -15.64
C LEU A 342 -38.01 17.21 -14.12
N GLY A 343 -36.79 17.45 -13.64
CA GLY A 343 -36.43 17.36 -12.22
C GLY A 343 -36.35 15.94 -11.66
N GLN A 344 -36.47 14.90 -12.50
CA GLN A 344 -36.46 13.49 -12.07
C GLN A 344 -35.14 12.77 -12.34
N LEU A 345 -34.25 13.37 -13.15
CA LEU A 345 -32.98 12.77 -13.57
C LEU A 345 -31.81 13.63 -13.11
N ILE A 346 -30.67 13.00 -12.82
CA ILE A 346 -29.48 13.72 -12.36
C ILE A 346 -28.66 14.31 -13.50
N HIS A 347 -28.67 13.65 -14.66
CA HIS A 347 -27.85 13.99 -15.83
C HIS A 347 -28.63 13.69 -17.11
N TRP A 348 -28.21 14.32 -18.21
CA TRP A 348 -28.68 14.01 -19.56
C TRP A 348 -27.53 13.85 -20.55
N ASP A 349 -27.44 12.71 -21.21
CA ASP A 349 -26.64 12.57 -22.43
C ASP A 349 -27.42 13.26 -23.57
N VAL A 350 -27.07 14.52 -23.87
CA VAL A 350 -27.86 15.38 -24.79
C VAL A 350 -27.65 14.97 -26.24
N VAL A 351 -26.38 14.91 -26.66
CA VAL A 351 -26.00 14.42 -27.99
C VAL A 351 -24.95 13.34 -27.79
N ASN A 352 -25.37 12.09 -27.91
CA ASN A 352 -24.52 10.92 -27.76
C ASN A 352 -23.62 10.74 -28.99
N GLU A 353 -22.37 10.35 -28.78
CA GLU A 353 -21.35 10.07 -29.80
C GLU A 353 -21.05 11.26 -30.73
N ASN A 354 -21.00 12.45 -30.14
CA ASN A 354 -20.93 13.72 -30.85
C ASN A 354 -19.50 14.16 -31.24
N VAL A 355 -18.49 13.42 -30.79
CA VAL A 355 -17.11 13.52 -31.30
C VAL A 355 -16.96 12.59 -32.51
N HIS A 356 -17.55 11.41 -32.47
CA HIS A 356 -17.51 10.44 -33.57
C HIS A 356 -18.39 10.81 -34.76
N PHE A 357 -19.60 11.29 -34.52
CA PHE A 357 -20.58 11.59 -35.55
C PHE A 357 -21.02 13.05 -35.48
N SER A 358 -21.45 13.58 -36.62
CA SER A 358 -21.86 14.98 -36.79
C SER A 358 -23.18 15.11 -37.59
N PHE A 359 -24.09 14.12 -37.49
CA PHE A 359 -25.31 14.09 -38.29
C PHE A 359 -26.16 15.36 -38.15
N LEU A 360 -26.44 15.78 -36.92
CA LEU A 360 -27.21 17.01 -36.67
C LEU A 360 -26.47 18.24 -37.18
N GLU A 361 -25.16 18.37 -36.92
CA GLU A 361 -24.38 19.52 -37.36
C GLU A 361 -24.22 19.62 -38.88
N ASN A 362 -24.13 18.48 -39.56
CA ASN A 362 -23.98 18.44 -41.02
C ASN A 362 -25.26 18.92 -41.72
N ILE A 363 -26.44 18.68 -41.14
CA ILE A 363 -27.73 19.03 -41.74
C ILE A 363 -28.25 20.38 -41.24
N LEU A 364 -28.10 20.66 -39.93
CA LEU A 364 -28.69 21.83 -39.27
C LEU A 364 -27.69 22.97 -39.04
N GLY A 365 -26.40 22.75 -39.31
CA GLY A 365 -25.33 23.72 -39.15
C GLY A 365 -24.43 23.43 -37.94
N LYS A 366 -23.19 23.95 -37.99
CA LYS A 366 -22.12 23.65 -37.01
C LYS A 366 -22.48 23.98 -35.55
N ASN A 367 -23.40 24.91 -35.31
CA ASN A 367 -23.86 25.30 -33.98
C ASN A 367 -25.03 24.46 -33.44
N ALA A 368 -25.56 23.49 -34.21
CA ALA A 368 -26.76 22.73 -33.83
C ALA A 368 -26.63 22.07 -32.45
N SER A 369 -25.50 21.42 -32.17
CA SER A 369 -25.27 20.84 -30.84
C SER A 369 -25.32 21.88 -29.73
N ALA A 370 -24.62 23.02 -29.87
CA ALA A 370 -24.63 24.07 -28.86
C ALA A 370 -26.05 24.59 -28.56
N ILE A 371 -26.91 24.69 -29.59
CA ILE A 371 -28.33 25.03 -29.44
C ILE A 371 -29.05 23.99 -28.57
N TYR A 372 -28.85 22.70 -28.80
CA TYR A 372 -29.51 21.64 -28.04
C TYR A 372 -28.99 21.52 -26.60
N TYR A 373 -27.69 21.68 -26.37
CA TYR A 373 -27.14 21.76 -25.01
C TYR A 373 -27.72 22.97 -24.25
N LYS A 374 -27.81 24.13 -24.90
CA LYS A 374 -28.44 25.33 -24.33
C LYS A 374 -29.90 25.05 -23.98
N LYS A 375 -30.65 24.45 -24.90
CA LYS A 375 -32.06 24.13 -24.71
C LYS A 375 -32.30 23.11 -23.60
N ALA A 376 -31.46 22.08 -23.49
CA ALA A 376 -31.52 21.12 -22.39
C ALA A 376 -31.37 21.82 -21.04
N ASN A 377 -30.32 22.65 -20.90
CA ASN A 377 -30.07 23.42 -19.67
C ASN A 377 -31.15 24.47 -19.35
N GLU A 378 -31.82 25.01 -20.37
CA GLU A 378 -32.97 25.93 -20.19
C GLU A 378 -34.22 25.21 -19.67
N ILE A 379 -34.48 23.97 -20.11
CA ILE A 379 -35.65 23.20 -19.66
C ILE A 379 -35.41 22.64 -18.26
N ASP A 380 -34.27 22.00 -18.02
CA ASP A 380 -33.88 21.47 -16.70
C ASP A 380 -32.46 21.91 -16.34
N SER A 381 -32.36 22.90 -15.45
CA SER A 381 -31.08 23.41 -14.95
C SER A 381 -30.48 22.58 -13.81
N LYS A 382 -31.22 21.59 -13.28
CA LYS A 382 -30.74 20.68 -12.22
C LYS A 382 -30.05 19.45 -12.80
N ALA A 383 -30.52 18.96 -13.95
CA ALA A 383 -29.90 17.84 -14.65
C ALA A 383 -28.70 18.33 -15.48
N ILE A 384 -27.48 17.95 -15.09
CA ILE A 384 -26.28 18.40 -15.81
C ILE A 384 -26.25 17.77 -17.23
N PRO A 385 -26.08 18.57 -18.30
CA PRO A 385 -25.85 18.05 -19.64
C PRO A 385 -24.49 17.36 -19.76
N PHE A 386 -24.43 16.19 -20.39
CA PHE A 386 -23.22 15.45 -20.67
C PHE A 386 -22.98 15.37 -22.18
N LEU A 387 -21.75 15.69 -22.59
CA LEU A 387 -21.17 15.14 -23.80
C LEU A 387 -20.80 13.70 -23.48
N ASN A 388 -21.22 12.73 -24.28
CA ASN A 388 -20.98 11.31 -24.02
C ASN A 388 -20.44 10.64 -25.27
N ASP A 389 -19.30 9.94 -25.16
CA ASP A 389 -18.65 9.32 -26.32
C ASP A 389 -17.79 8.09 -25.95
N PHE A 390 -17.54 7.21 -26.92
CA PHE A 390 -16.71 6.01 -26.77
C PHE A 390 -15.30 6.21 -27.33
N ASN A 391 -14.45 5.19 -27.13
CA ASN A 391 -13.05 5.10 -27.56
C ASN A 391 -12.15 6.29 -27.16
N THR A 392 -12.61 7.12 -26.22
CA THR A 392 -11.86 8.28 -25.75
C THR A 392 -10.75 7.86 -24.78
N ILE A 393 -10.95 6.79 -24.02
CA ILE A 393 -10.01 6.25 -23.03
C ILE A 393 -9.69 4.76 -23.25
N GLU A 394 -10.41 4.10 -24.16
CA GLU A 394 -10.40 2.64 -24.36
C GLU A 394 -9.35 2.17 -25.35
N HIS A 395 -9.14 2.96 -26.41
CA HIS A 395 -8.29 2.58 -27.55
C HIS A 395 -7.43 3.75 -27.99
N GLU A 396 -6.12 3.59 -27.85
CA GLU A 396 -5.16 4.64 -28.15
C GLU A 396 -4.99 4.95 -29.65
N PHE A 397 -5.56 4.11 -30.53
CA PHE A 397 -5.49 4.21 -31.98
C PHE A 397 -6.75 4.79 -32.64
N ASP A 398 -7.80 5.12 -31.87
CA ASP A 398 -8.96 5.78 -32.46
C ASP A 398 -8.61 7.22 -32.88
N GLY A 399 -8.46 7.39 -34.19
CA GLY A 399 -8.16 8.68 -34.78
C GLY A 399 -9.36 9.63 -34.75
N THR A 400 -10.57 9.16 -34.49
CA THR A 400 -11.83 9.92 -34.57
C THR A 400 -12.22 10.49 -33.23
N SER A 401 -12.21 9.68 -32.17
CA SER A 401 -12.45 10.13 -30.79
C SER A 401 -11.24 9.82 -29.93
N ASN A 402 -10.64 10.87 -29.39
CA ASN A 402 -9.54 10.80 -28.42
C ASN A 402 -9.64 12.03 -27.50
N PRO A 403 -8.92 12.05 -26.37
CA PRO A 403 -9.09 13.11 -25.37
C PRO A 403 -8.88 14.53 -25.92
N ALA A 404 -7.93 14.70 -26.85
CA ALA A 404 -7.67 15.99 -27.47
C ALA A 404 -8.84 16.46 -28.35
N LYS A 405 -9.42 15.57 -29.16
CA LYS A 405 -10.61 15.85 -29.98
C LYS A 405 -11.85 16.08 -29.13
N TYR A 406 -11.98 15.37 -28.01
CA TYR A 406 -13.03 15.57 -27.05
C TYR A 406 -12.98 16.99 -26.46
N LEU A 407 -11.80 17.43 -26.00
CA LEU A 407 -11.59 18.80 -25.53
C LEU A 407 -11.86 19.83 -26.63
N LYS A 408 -11.48 19.56 -27.88
CA LYS A 408 -11.85 20.42 -29.01
C LYS A 408 -13.37 20.51 -29.17
N LYS A 409 -14.11 19.40 -29.08
CA LYS A 409 -15.58 19.43 -29.16
C LYS A 409 -16.18 20.28 -28.03
N ILE A 410 -15.65 20.22 -26.82
CA ILE A 410 -16.05 21.11 -25.72
C ILE A 410 -15.80 22.58 -26.09
N ARG A 411 -14.61 22.91 -26.61
CA ARG A 411 -14.30 24.28 -27.08
C ARG A 411 -15.23 24.72 -28.20
N ASP A 412 -15.58 23.84 -29.13
CA ASP A 412 -16.53 24.12 -30.21
C ASP A 412 -17.94 24.38 -29.65
N LEU A 413 -18.39 23.67 -28.61
CA LEU A 413 -19.67 23.98 -27.95
C LEU A 413 -19.63 25.36 -27.28
N ARG A 414 -18.51 25.70 -26.60
CA ARG A 414 -18.33 27.03 -25.98
C ARG A 414 -18.32 28.14 -27.03
N SER A 415 -17.56 27.97 -28.12
CA SER A 415 -17.43 28.99 -29.18
C SER A 415 -18.73 29.22 -29.94
N HIS A 416 -19.58 28.19 -30.07
CA HIS A 416 -20.93 28.31 -30.64
C HIS A 416 -22.00 28.77 -29.62
N GLY A 417 -21.59 29.22 -28.42
CA GLY A 417 -22.44 29.95 -27.48
C GLY A 417 -23.04 29.14 -26.32
N TYR A 418 -22.66 27.87 -26.13
CA TYR A 418 -23.07 27.11 -24.95
C TYR A 418 -22.08 27.29 -23.80
N ASN A 419 -22.40 28.14 -22.82
CA ASN A 419 -21.55 28.40 -21.64
C ASN A 419 -22.11 27.81 -20.32
N GLY A 420 -23.14 26.96 -20.40
CA GLY A 420 -23.77 26.33 -19.23
C GLY A 420 -22.94 25.19 -18.60
N PRO A 421 -23.42 24.60 -17.49
CA PRO A 421 -22.85 23.40 -16.88
C PRO A 421 -22.64 22.28 -17.90
N LEU A 422 -21.54 21.54 -17.83
CA LEU A 422 -21.26 20.43 -18.74
C LEU A 422 -20.50 19.33 -18.00
N GLY A 423 -20.90 18.09 -18.22
CA GLY A 423 -20.17 16.90 -17.80
C GLY A 423 -19.45 16.23 -18.97
N ILE A 424 -18.39 15.48 -18.64
CA ILE A 424 -17.65 14.64 -19.57
C ILE A 424 -18.10 13.19 -19.32
N GLY A 425 -18.74 12.57 -20.29
CA GLY A 425 -19.12 11.17 -20.30
C GLY A 425 -18.20 10.40 -21.23
N VAL A 426 -17.44 9.46 -20.67
CA VAL A 426 -16.65 8.50 -21.45
C VAL A 426 -17.27 7.13 -21.25
N GLN A 427 -17.70 6.49 -22.34
CA GLN A 427 -18.51 5.28 -22.28
C GLN A 427 -17.75 4.15 -21.57
N GLY A 428 -16.54 3.82 -22.00
CA GLY A 428 -15.71 2.81 -21.33
C GLY A 428 -15.98 1.38 -21.81
N HIS A 429 -16.12 1.19 -23.12
CA HIS A 429 -16.34 -0.12 -23.74
C HIS A 429 -15.04 -0.89 -24.00
N PHE A 430 -14.37 -1.38 -22.95
CA PHE A 430 -13.02 -1.95 -23.04
C PHE A 430 -12.98 -3.38 -23.59
N VAL A 431 -11.92 -3.74 -24.30
CA VAL A 431 -11.58 -5.16 -24.59
C VAL A 431 -10.47 -5.62 -23.65
N LYS A 432 -9.38 -4.86 -23.63
CA LYS A 432 -8.23 -5.02 -22.74
C LYS A 432 -7.77 -3.61 -22.33
N PRO A 433 -7.50 -3.36 -21.05
CA PRO A 433 -7.11 -2.03 -20.61
C PRO A 433 -5.64 -1.70 -20.92
N ASN A 434 -5.40 -0.45 -21.26
CA ASN A 434 -4.10 0.19 -21.21
C ASN A 434 -4.13 1.24 -20.08
N LEU A 435 -3.84 0.81 -18.84
CA LEU A 435 -4.01 1.67 -17.65
C LEU A 435 -3.23 3.00 -17.72
N PRO A 436 -1.98 3.04 -18.23
CA PRO A 436 -1.29 4.31 -18.44
C PRO A 436 -2.00 5.26 -19.41
N TYR A 437 -2.56 4.72 -20.50
CA TYR A 437 -3.35 5.52 -21.43
C TYR A 437 -4.62 6.04 -20.75
N ILE A 438 -5.39 5.19 -20.07
CA ILE A 438 -6.59 5.58 -19.32
C ILE A 438 -6.29 6.74 -18.39
N ARG A 439 -5.25 6.63 -17.54
CA ARG A 439 -4.88 7.70 -16.60
C ARG A 439 -4.53 9.00 -17.31
N SER A 440 -3.65 8.94 -18.32
CA SER A 440 -3.22 10.14 -19.05
C SER A 440 -4.36 10.82 -19.82
N SER A 441 -5.31 10.04 -20.33
CA SER A 441 -6.51 10.53 -21.00
C SER A 441 -7.44 11.24 -20.02
N LEU A 442 -7.59 10.69 -18.81
CA LEU A 442 -8.37 11.32 -17.74
C LEU A 442 -7.70 12.60 -17.22
N ASP A 443 -6.37 12.66 -17.12
CA ASP A 443 -5.64 13.90 -16.78
C ASP A 443 -5.96 15.01 -17.80
N MET A 444 -5.92 14.66 -19.09
CA MET A 444 -6.22 15.58 -20.17
C MET A 444 -7.66 16.10 -20.09
N LEU A 445 -8.63 15.20 -19.94
CA LEU A 445 -10.04 15.58 -19.83
C LEU A 445 -10.31 16.42 -18.59
N ALA A 446 -9.64 16.13 -17.47
CA ALA A 446 -9.81 16.85 -16.21
C ALA A 446 -9.35 18.31 -16.29
N SER A 447 -8.47 18.66 -17.23
CA SER A 447 -8.03 20.06 -17.43
C SER A 447 -9.15 20.97 -17.94
N ALA A 448 -10.28 20.42 -18.40
CA ALA A 448 -11.46 21.21 -18.72
C ALA A 448 -12.18 21.76 -17.46
N GLY A 449 -11.82 21.29 -16.26
CA GLY A 449 -12.48 21.66 -15.01
C GLY A 449 -13.92 21.12 -14.88
N LEU A 450 -14.28 20.10 -15.67
CA LEU A 450 -15.60 19.50 -15.71
C LEU A 450 -15.62 18.14 -15.00
N PRO A 451 -16.75 17.72 -14.39
CA PRO A 451 -16.85 16.40 -13.79
C PRO A 451 -16.83 15.30 -14.87
N ILE A 452 -16.00 14.29 -14.67
CA ILE A 452 -15.90 13.12 -15.56
C ILE A 452 -16.71 11.96 -14.99
N TRP A 453 -17.50 11.30 -15.81
CA TRP A 453 -18.17 10.03 -15.49
C TRP A 453 -17.75 8.97 -16.49
N ILE A 454 -17.49 7.76 -15.98
CA ILE A 454 -17.49 6.57 -16.82
C ILE A 454 -18.95 6.14 -16.95
N THR A 455 -19.52 6.20 -18.14
CA THR A 455 -20.98 6.21 -18.32
C THR A 455 -21.58 4.88 -18.74
N GLU A 456 -20.77 3.99 -19.34
CA GLU A 456 -21.23 2.73 -19.94
C GLU A 456 -20.13 1.63 -19.82
N LEU A 457 -19.50 1.53 -18.64
CA LEU A 457 -18.36 0.64 -18.43
C LEU A 457 -18.74 -0.83 -18.64
N ASP A 458 -18.14 -1.45 -19.65
CA ASP A 458 -18.12 -2.89 -19.83
C ASP A 458 -16.76 -3.39 -20.31
N VAL A 459 -16.58 -4.70 -20.21
CA VAL A 459 -15.41 -5.40 -20.74
C VAL A 459 -15.90 -6.47 -21.71
N ALA A 460 -15.26 -6.60 -22.87
CA ALA A 460 -15.59 -7.66 -23.82
C ALA A 460 -15.38 -9.06 -23.20
N ASN A 461 -16.23 -10.01 -23.58
CA ASN A 461 -16.15 -11.39 -23.10
C ASN A 461 -14.86 -12.08 -23.59
N THR A 462 -13.84 -12.08 -22.74
CA THR A 462 -12.53 -12.69 -22.95
C THR A 462 -12.12 -13.49 -21.71
N THR A 463 -11.05 -14.28 -21.79
CA THR A 463 -10.60 -15.15 -20.69
C THR A 463 -10.25 -14.41 -19.38
N ASN A 464 -9.99 -13.09 -19.43
CA ASN A 464 -9.63 -12.27 -18.27
C ASN A 464 -10.64 -11.13 -18.02
N GLN A 465 -11.92 -11.30 -18.42
CA GLN A 465 -12.92 -10.24 -18.39
C GLN A 465 -13.07 -9.61 -17.00
N GLU A 466 -13.15 -10.41 -15.95
CA GLU A 466 -13.28 -9.99 -14.55
C GLU A 466 -12.02 -9.29 -14.01
N VAL A 467 -10.83 -9.76 -14.42
CA VAL A 467 -9.55 -9.13 -14.04
C VAL A 467 -9.45 -7.73 -14.64
N TYR A 468 -9.77 -7.60 -15.93
CA TYR A 468 -9.77 -6.30 -16.61
C TYR A 468 -10.83 -5.36 -16.03
N LEU A 469 -12.01 -5.87 -15.69
CA LEU A 469 -13.05 -5.08 -15.02
C LEU A 469 -12.52 -4.51 -13.69
N GLU A 470 -11.87 -5.34 -12.87
CA GLU A 470 -11.28 -4.90 -11.60
C GLU A 470 -10.20 -3.83 -11.82
N GLU A 471 -9.27 -4.06 -12.75
CA GLU A 471 -8.19 -3.11 -13.08
C GLU A 471 -8.74 -1.76 -13.52
N ILE A 472 -9.76 -1.76 -14.38
CA ILE A 472 -10.38 -0.53 -14.90
C ILE A 472 -11.13 0.22 -13.80
N ILE A 473 -11.98 -0.46 -13.02
CA ILE A 473 -12.74 0.19 -11.94
C ILE A 473 -11.79 0.84 -10.94
N ARG A 474 -10.71 0.14 -10.56
CA ARG A 474 -9.71 0.69 -9.62
C ARG A 474 -8.96 1.89 -10.21
N GLU A 475 -8.58 1.82 -11.48
CA GLU A 475 -7.89 2.91 -12.17
C GLU A 475 -8.75 4.18 -12.24
N VAL A 476 -10.00 4.06 -12.71
CA VAL A 476 -10.89 5.21 -12.87
C VAL A 476 -11.40 5.74 -11.52
N HIS A 477 -11.62 4.86 -10.53
CA HIS A 477 -11.98 5.28 -9.18
C HIS A 477 -10.85 6.08 -8.51
N ALA A 478 -9.60 5.68 -8.71
CA ALA A 478 -8.44 6.38 -8.13
C ALA A 478 -8.23 7.79 -8.71
N HIS A 479 -8.72 8.08 -9.91
CA HIS A 479 -8.45 9.36 -10.59
C HIS A 479 -9.29 10.53 -10.02
N PRO A 480 -8.69 11.66 -9.60
CA PRO A 480 -9.40 12.75 -8.91
C PRO A 480 -10.55 13.40 -9.71
N GLY A 481 -10.39 13.47 -11.04
CA GLY A 481 -11.36 14.06 -11.96
C GLY A 481 -12.63 13.22 -12.18
N VAL A 482 -12.59 11.92 -11.89
CA VAL A 482 -13.75 11.02 -12.04
C VAL A 482 -14.68 11.19 -10.84
N LYS A 483 -15.97 11.37 -11.12
CA LYS A 483 -17.04 11.66 -10.15
C LYS A 483 -18.16 10.61 -10.14
N GLY A 484 -18.09 9.59 -10.98
CA GLY A 484 -19.03 8.46 -10.95
C GLY A 484 -18.71 7.40 -12.00
N ILE A 485 -19.19 6.19 -11.77
CA ILE A 485 -19.04 5.04 -12.66
C ILE A 485 -20.41 4.38 -12.83
N MET A 486 -20.79 4.16 -14.08
CA MET A 486 -21.96 3.41 -14.50
C MET A 486 -21.50 2.21 -15.31
N LEU A 487 -21.82 1.00 -14.84
CA LEU A 487 -21.60 -0.23 -15.57
C LEU A 487 -22.66 -0.41 -16.66
N TRP A 488 -22.29 -1.01 -17.79
CA TRP A 488 -23.18 -1.33 -18.90
C TRP A 488 -23.46 -2.82 -19.01
N ALA A 489 -24.01 -3.39 -17.94
CA ALA A 489 -24.33 -4.81 -17.84
C ALA A 489 -25.79 -5.03 -17.41
N PRO A 490 -26.78 -4.56 -18.19
CA PRO A 490 -28.18 -4.85 -17.91
C PRO A 490 -28.46 -6.34 -18.13
N TRP A 491 -29.25 -6.93 -17.23
CA TRP A 491 -29.71 -8.30 -17.42
C TRP A 491 -30.87 -8.38 -18.43
N GLY A 492 -30.89 -9.46 -19.22
CA GLY A 492 -31.99 -9.83 -20.09
C GLY A 492 -32.10 -11.35 -20.24
N PRO A 493 -33.29 -11.89 -20.59
CA PRO A 493 -33.53 -13.34 -20.60
C PRO A 493 -32.71 -14.10 -21.67
N LYS A 494 -32.22 -13.39 -22.69
CA LYS A 494 -31.38 -13.95 -23.78
C LYS A 494 -29.88 -13.78 -23.51
N GLY A 495 -29.49 -13.30 -22.33
CA GLY A 495 -28.12 -12.91 -22.00
C GLY A 495 -27.90 -11.39 -22.08
N CYS A 496 -26.65 -10.98 -21.95
CA CYS A 496 -26.23 -9.58 -21.90
C CYS A 496 -25.39 -9.21 -23.12
N TYR A 497 -25.25 -7.91 -23.40
CA TYR A 497 -24.57 -7.42 -24.61
C TYR A 497 -23.08 -7.81 -24.68
N ARG A 498 -22.27 -7.39 -23.70
CA ARG A 498 -20.83 -7.67 -23.63
C ARG A 498 -20.41 -8.34 -22.33
N MET A 499 -21.05 -7.93 -21.23
CA MET A 499 -20.72 -8.34 -19.88
C MET A 499 -22.01 -8.63 -19.11
N CYS A 500 -22.10 -9.80 -18.51
CA CYS A 500 -23.15 -10.13 -17.54
C CYS A 500 -22.55 -10.06 -16.14
N LEU A 501 -23.29 -9.56 -15.16
CA LEU A 501 -22.90 -9.64 -13.75
C LEU A 501 -23.47 -10.90 -13.07
N THR A 502 -24.52 -11.47 -13.65
CA THR A 502 -25.27 -12.58 -13.06
C THR A 502 -25.87 -13.49 -14.13
N ASP A 503 -26.16 -14.74 -13.79
CA ASP A 503 -26.89 -15.68 -14.63
C ASP A 503 -28.41 -15.43 -14.60
N ASN A 504 -29.19 -16.29 -15.26
CA ASN A 504 -30.66 -16.17 -15.30
C ASN A 504 -31.37 -16.46 -13.96
N ASN A 505 -30.65 -16.99 -12.96
CA ASN A 505 -31.15 -17.25 -11.61
C ASN A 505 -30.69 -16.19 -10.60
N PHE A 506 -30.11 -15.09 -11.07
CA PHE A 506 -29.54 -14.03 -10.22
C PHE A 506 -28.41 -14.53 -9.30
N LYS A 507 -27.71 -15.60 -9.70
CA LYS A 507 -26.44 -16.01 -9.11
C LYS A 507 -25.30 -15.24 -9.78
N ASN A 508 -24.40 -14.67 -8.99
CA ASN A 508 -23.29 -13.90 -9.55
C ASN A 508 -22.42 -14.74 -10.49
N LEU A 509 -21.94 -14.08 -11.54
CA LEU A 509 -20.80 -14.51 -12.34
C LEU A 509 -19.53 -13.86 -11.77
N ALA A 510 -18.34 -14.25 -12.27
CA ALA A 510 -17.06 -13.73 -11.78
C ALA A 510 -16.97 -12.20 -11.80
N THR A 511 -17.51 -11.56 -12.85
CA THR A 511 -17.67 -10.10 -12.96
C THR A 511 -18.60 -9.51 -11.89
N GLY A 512 -19.69 -10.20 -11.54
CA GLY A 512 -20.57 -9.84 -10.43
C GLY A 512 -19.87 -9.96 -9.06
N ASP A 513 -19.05 -10.99 -8.88
CA ASP A 513 -18.25 -11.16 -7.66
C ASP A 513 -17.21 -10.05 -7.49
N ILE A 514 -16.60 -9.58 -8.58
CA ILE A 514 -15.74 -8.38 -8.57
C ILE A 514 -16.52 -7.13 -8.16
N VAL A 515 -17.73 -6.95 -8.69
CA VAL A 515 -18.59 -5.82 -8.33
C VAL A 515 -18.96 -5.85 -6.84
N ASP A 516 -19.39 -7.00 -6.32
CA ASP A 516 -19.75 -7.15 -4.91
C ASP A 516 -18.52 -6.98 -4.00
N LYS A 517 -17.35 -7.47 -4.42
CA LYS A 517 -16.06 -7.23 -3.75
C LYS A 517 -15.76 -5.73 -3.66
N ILE A 518 -15.89 -4.98 -4.76
CA ILE A 518 -15.61 -3.54 -4.79
C ILE A 518 -16.61 -2.75 -3.95
N ILE A 519 -17.90 -3.05 -4.04
CA ILE A 519 -18.93 -2.43 -3.20
C ILE A 519 -18.61 -2.67 -1.72
N LYS A 520 -18.25 -3.91 -1.35
CA LYS A 520 -17.86 -4.24 0.02
C LYS A 520 -16.61 -3.48 0.45
N GLU A 521 -15.56 -3.44 -0.36
CA GLU A 521 -14.31 -2.72 -0.06
C GLU A 521 -14.51 -1.22 0.12
N TRP A 522 -15.41 -0.60 -0.65
CA TRP A 522 -15.71 0.84 -0.54
C TRP A 522 -16.77 1.15 0.51
N SER A 523 -17.33 0.13 1.17
CA SER A 523 -18.24 0.26 2.30
C SER A 523 -17.54 -0.15 3.59
N HIS A 524 -17.56 0.71 4.59
CA HIS A 524 -17.16 0.34 5.94
C HIS A 524 -18.36 -0.28 6.64
N GLN A 525 -18.44 -1.62 6.65
CA GLN A 525 -19.27 -2.30 7.64
C GLN A 525 -18.74 -1.91 9.00
N GLY A 526 -19.65 -1.47 9.88
CA GLY A 526 -19.24 -0.73 11.07
C GLY A 526 -18.17 -1.46 11.86
N PHE A 527 -17.09 -0.75 12.14
CA PHE A 527 -16.02 -1.26 12.98
C PHE A 527 -16.20 -0.61 14.35
N GLU A 528 -16.19 -1.42 15.39
CA GLU A 528 -15.98 -0.93 16.73
C GLU A 528 -14.51 -0.50 16.80
N VAL A 529 -14.27 0.81 16.87
CA VAL A 529 -12.94 1.29 17.16
C VAL A 529 -12.75 1.12 18.65
N TYR A 530 -12.12 0.03 19.04
CA TYR A 530 -11.42 0.00 20.30
C TYR A 530 -10.19 0.88 20.12
N ALA A 531 -10.30 2.16 20.48
CA ALA A 531 -9.13 3.00 20.66
C ALA A 531 -8.39 2.52 21.92
N ARG A 532 -7.82 1.31 21.86
CA ARG A 532 -6.98 0.75 22.91
C ARG A 532 -5.57 0.75 22.38
N ASP A 533 -4.82 1.80 22.72
CA ASP A 533 -3.38 1.82 22.49
C ASP A 533 -2.77 0.57 23.13
N TYR A 534 -1.77 -0.03 22.46
CA TYR A 534 -0.96 -1.06 23.11
C TYR A 534 -0.27 -0.45 24.34
N ASP A 535 -0.60 -0.97 25.51
CA ASP A 535 0.02 -0.59 26.77
C ASP A 535 1.44 -1.16 26.81
N TYR A 536 2.45 -0.28 26.69
CA TYR A 536 3.87 -0.64 26.76
C TYR A 536 4.37 -0.83 28.19
N SER A 537 3.57 -0.56 29.22
CA SER A 537 4.02 -0.61 30.62
C SER A 537 4.35 -2.04 31.08
N TYR A 538 5.46 -2.13 31.82
CA TYR A 538 5.94 -3.31 32.51
C TYR A 538 6.86 -2.85 33.64
N THR A 539 6.83 -3.54 34.78
CA THR A 539 7.80 -3.32 35.86
C THR A 539 8.44 -4.65 36.26
N ALA A 540 9.75 -4.62 36.47
CA ALA A 540 10.53 -5.74 37.01
C ALA A 540 10.65 -5.66 38.55
N GLU A 541 10.09 -4.62 39.17
CA GLU A 541 10.08 -4.45 40.61
C GLU A 541 9.08 -5.41 41.25
N CYS A 542 9.47 -6.01 42.38
CA CYS A 542 8.59 -6.82 43.19
C CYS A 542 7.80 -5.89 44.12
N LEU A 543 6.48 -5.85 43.96
CA LEU A 543 5.62 -4.89 44.67
C LEU A 543 4.94 -5.51 45.88
N GLU A 544 4.70 -4.73 46.92
CA GLU A 544 3.92 -5.17 48.09
C GLU A 544 2.48 -5.55 47.69
N SER A 545 1.87 -4.77 46.79
CA SER A 545 0.54 -4.98 46.24
C SER A 545 0.58 -4.96 44.70
N PRO A 546 -0.23 -5.77 44.00
CA PRO A 546 -0.26 -5.75 42.55
C PRO A 546 -0.96 -4.48 42.04
N LEU A 547 -0.56 -4.01 40.86
CA LEU A 547 -1.30 -2.95 40.17
C LEU A 547 -2.55 -3.52 39.51
N LYS A 548 -3.51 -2.62 39.24
CA LYS A 548 -4.73 -2.95 38.48
C LYS A 548 -4.42 -3.67 37.17
N PRO A 549 -5.31 -4.57 36.71
CA PRO A 549 -5.12 -5.30 35.47
C PRO A 549 -5.04 -4.33 34.28
N GLN A 550 -4.10 -4.59 33.38
CA GLN A 550 -4.04 -3.84 32.11
C GLN A 550 -5.35 -4.01 31.35
N TYR A 551 -5.75 -3.01 30.57
CA TYR A 551 -6.99 -3.04 29.77
C TYR A 551 -8.26 -3.37 30.58
N ASN A 552 -8.26 -3.11 31.90
CA ASN A 552 -9.31 -3.51 32.84
C ASN A 552 -9.62 -5.03 32.82
N GLY A 553 -8.59 -5.85 32.56
CA GLY A 553 -8.71 -7.32 32.46
C GLY A 553 -9.01 -7.83 31.04
N GLY A 554 -9.35 -6.95 30.10
CA GLY A 554 -9.67 -7.35 28.73
C GLY A 554 -10.88 -8.30 28.68
N ILE A 555 -10.69 -9.51 28.14
CA ILE A 555 -11.72 -10.56 28.06
C ILE A 555 -11.75 -11.50 29.28
N VAL A 556 -10.92 -11.25 30.31
CA VAL A 556 -10.89 -12.05 31.54
C VAL A 556 -12.11 -11.76 32.39
N VAL A 557 -12.77 -12.80 32.87
CA VAL A 557 -13.84 -12.72 33.87
C VAL A 557 -13.23 -12.64 35.26
N ASN A 558 -13.67 -11.64 36.04
CA ASN A 558 -13.27 -11.42 37.43
C ASN A 558 -11.73 -11.34 37.59
N PRO A 559 -11.05 -10.40 36.89
CA PRO A 559 -9.59 -10.34 36.78
C PRO A 559 -8.87 -10.01 38.09
N GLU A 560 -9.57 -9.37 39.04
CA GLU A 560 -9.07 -8.96 40.36
C GLU A 560 -9.70 -9.78 41.51
N PHE A 561 -10.42 -10.85 41.17
CA PHE A 561 -11.06 -11.75 42.15
C PHE A 561 -12.02 -11.06 43.13
N ASN A 562 -12.56 -9.89 42.77
CA ASN A 562 -13.48 -9.12 43.60
C ASN A 562 -14.77 -9.90 43.93
N ASP A 563 -15.18 -10.78 43.02
CA ASP A 563 -16.37 -11.63 43.10
C ASP A 563 -16.03 -13.10 43.44
N GLY A 564 -15.00 -13.31 44.26
CA GLY A 564 -14.57 -14.65 44.67
C GLY A 564 -13.91 -15.41 43.52
N LEU A 565 -14.27 -16.68 43.35
CA LEU A 565 -13.74 -17.57 42.29
C LEU A 565 -14.61 -17.59 41.01
N THR A 566 -15.53 -16.64 40.86
CA THR A 566 -16.44 -16.59 39.70
C THR A 566 -15.67 -16.58 38.38
N GLY A 567 -16.00 -17.49 37.46
CA GLY A 567 -15.34 -17.64 36.16
C GLY A 567 -14.02 -18.42 36.18
N TRP A 568 -13.57 -18.88 37.36
CA TRP A 568 -12.34 -19.65 37.52
C TRP A 568 -12.65 -21.05 38.04
N THR A 569 -12.05 -22.06 37.41
CA THR A 569 -12.32 -23.47 37.70
C THR A 569 -11.05 -24.20 38.09
N LEU A 570 -11.20 -25.33 38.76
CA LEU A 570 -10.08 -26.21 39.09
C LEU A 570 -9.48 -26.83 37.82
N PHE A 571 -8.16 -26.84 37.73
CA PHE A 571 -7.42 -27.49 36.64
C PHE A 571 -6.46 -28.55 37.23
N GLY A 572 -6.81 -29.83 37.09
CA GLY A 572 -6.11 -30.94 37.76
C GLY A 572 -6.56 -31.16 39.22
N ASP A 573 -5.70 -31.74 40.05
CA ASP A 573 -6.04 -32.20 41.42
C ASP A 573 -5.51 -31.28 42.54
N ALA A 574 -5.54 -29.96 42.33
CA ALA A 574 -5.15 -28.96 43.35
C ALA A 574 -6.34 -28.56 44.26
N LYS A 575 -6.07 -27.75 45.28
CA LYS A 575 -7.07 -26.99 46.02
C LYS A 575 -7.01 -25.54 45.56
N ILE A 576 -8.14 -24.96 45.15
CA ILE A 576 -8.22 -23.55 44.77
C ILE A 576 -9.04 -22.75 45.78
N GLU A 577 -8.53 -21.58 46.16
CA GLU A 577 -9.13 -20.73 47.21
C GLU A 577 -9.07 -19.26 46.81
N HIS A 578 -10.12 -18.51 47.17
CA HIS A 578 -10.09 -17.05 47.14
C HIS A 578 -9.56 -16.56 48.49
N ASN A 579 -8.57 -15.68 48.47
CA ASN A 579 -7.94 -15.13 49.66
C ASN A 579 -7.90 -13.60 49.63
N VAL A 580 -7.73 -12.98 50.80
CA VAL A 580 -7.68 -11.53 50.96
C VAL A 580 -6.41 -11.18 51.75
N ALA A 581 -5.54 -10.36 51.15
CA ALA A 581 -4.35 -9.84 51.80
C ALA A 581 -4.70 -8.76 52.83
N ASN A 582 -3.73 -8.41 53.68
CA ASN A 582 -3.93 -7.44 54.78
C ASN A 582 -4.29 -6.03 54.28
N ASP A 583 -3.89 -5.67 53.07
CA ASP A 583 -4.21 -4.41 52.39
C ASP A 583 -5.60 -4.43 51.71
N GLY A 584 -6.33 -5.55 51.81
CA GLY A 584 -7.63 -5.76 51.18
C GLY A 584 -7.56 -6.29 49.75
N ASN A 585 -6.37 -6.54 49.20
CA ASN A 585 -6.23 -7.13 47.87
C ASN A 585 -6.76 -8.56 47.83
N LYS A 586 -7.53 -8.91 46.80
CA LYS A 586 -8.17 -10.23 46.65
C LYS A 586 -7.49 -10.99 45.53
N PHE A 587 -7.23 -12.28 45.74
CA PHE A 587 -6.49 -13.08 44.78
C PHE A 587 -6.86 -14.56 44.88
N ILE A 588 -6.51 -15.31 43.84
CA ILE A 588 -6.69 -16.76 43.81
C ILE A 588 -5.41 -17.48 44.23
N VAL A 589 -5.57 -18.57 44.98
CA VAL A 589 -4.49 -19.44 45.46
C VAL A 589 -4.71 -20.85 44.95
N ALA A 590 -3.68 -21.46 44.35
CA ALA A 590 -3.59 -22.89 44.10
C ALA A 590 -2.64 -23.53 45.11
N SER A 591 -3.17 -24.38 45.99
CA SER A 591 -2.42 -25.11 47.02
C SER A 591 -2.60 -26.63 46.89
N LYS A 592 -1.81 -27.40 47.65
CA LYS A 592 -1.85 -28.89 47.66
C LYS A 592 -1.74 -29.50 46.26
N ARG A 593 -0.94 -28.88 45.40
CA ARG A 593 -0.74 -29.32 44.01
C ARG A 593 0.02 -30.64 44.00
N LYS A 594 -0.37 -31.59 43.14
CA LYS A 594 0.33 -32.88 42.95
C LYS A 594 1.21 -32.91 41.69
N GLY A 595 1.19 -31.83 40.91
CA GLY A 595 1.94 -31.71 39.67
C GLY A 595 2.11 -30.26 39.22
N PRO A 596 3.05 -29.99 38.31
CA PRO A 596 3.49 -28.63 37.97
C PRO A 596 2.39 -27.77 37.33
N TYR A 597 1.51 -28.37 36.53
CA TYR A 597 0.40 -27.70 35.84
C TYR A 597 -0.88 -27.61 36.66
N GLN A 598 -0.94 -28.24 37.84
CA GLN A 598 -2.19 -28.31 38.62
C GLN A 598 -2.44 -26.99 39.35
N GLY A 599 -3.67 -26.47 39.25
CA GLY A 599 -4.06 -25.20 39.83
C GLY A 599 -5.47 -24.81 39.40
N PHE A 600 -5.61 -23.63 38.79
CA PHE A 600 -6.87 -23.10 38.29
C PHE A 600 -6.76 -22.72 36.81
N SER A 601 -7.91 -22.61 36.16
CA SER A 601 -8.03 -22.17 34.78
C SER A 601 -9.26 -21.30 34.53
N GLN A 602 -9.25 -20.60 33.41
CA GLN A 602 -10.43 -19.94 32.84
C GLN A 602 -10.53 -20.28 31.36
N GLU A 603 -11.76 -20.50 30.88
CA GLU A 603 -12.05 -20.80 29.49
C GLU A 603 -12.20 -19.52 28.65
N PHE A 604 -11.63 -19.56 27.45
CA PHE A 604 -11.69 -18.50 26.45
C PHE A 604 -12.10 -19.08 25.10
N GLN A 605 -12.71 -18.27 24.25
CA GLN A 605 -12.87 -18.57 22.82
C GLN A 605 -11.83 -17.75 22.06
N LEU A 606 -10.78 -18.42 21.59
CA LEU A 606 -9.74 -17.76 20.81
C LEU A 606 -10.08 -17.85 19.32
N GLU A 607 -9.69 -16.82 18.58
CA GLU A 607 -9.92 -16.70 17.14
C GLU A 607 -8.58 -16.74 16.41
N LYS A 608 -8.53 -17.54 15.34
CA LYS A 608 -7.40 -17.59 14.43
C LYS A 608 -7.06 -16.20 13.92
N ASP A 609 -5.76 -15.92 13.76
CA ASP A 609 -5.22 -14.68 13.20
C ASP A 609 -5.48 -13.40 14.05
N LYS A 610 -6.05 -13.55 15.26
CA LYS A 610 -6.04 -12.48 16.29
C LYS A 610 -4.79 -12.54 17.16
N PHE A 611 -4.34 -11.37 17.60
CA PHE A 611 -3.23 -11.20 18.53
C PHE A 611 -3.79 -11.09 19.93
N TYR A 612 -3.32 -11.91 20.87
CA TYR A 612 -3.70 -11.83 22.27
C TYR A 612 -2.51 -11.35 23.09
N VAL A 613 -2.70 -10.30 23.89
CA VAL A 613 -1.73 -9.75 24.83
C VAL A 613 -2.17 -10.12 26.24
N ILE A 614 -1.26 -10.72 27.00
CA ILE A 614 -1.55 -11.24 28.33
C ILE A 614 -0.64 -10.58 29.35
N SER A 615 -1.20 -10.21 30.50
CA SER A 615 -0.44 -9.75 31.66
C SER A 615 -1.15 -10.08 32.96
N GLY A 616 -0.43 -9.97 34.06
CA GLY A 616 -0.98 -10.15 35.39
C GLY A 616 0.12 -10.23 36.42
N TRP A 617 -0.26 -10.58 37.64
CA TRP A 617 0.64 -10.59 38.78
C TRP A 617 0.68 -11.96 39.42
N VAL A 618 1.88 -12.39 39.82
CA VAL A 618 2.13 -13.70 40.43
C VAL A 618 2.96 -13.59 41.69
N GLN A 619 2.63 -14.41 42.68
CA GLN A 619 3.34 -14.56 43.94
C GLN A 619 3.37 -16.05 44.36
N VAL A 620 4.33 -16.43 45.22
CA VAL A 620 4.37 -17.75 45.87
C VAL A 620 4.36 -17.61 47.38
N ASN A 621 3.85 -18.63 48.07
CA ASN A 621 3.68 -18.57 49.53
C ASN A 621 5.00 -18.56 50.32
N HIS A 622 6.01 -19.34 49.92
CA HIS A 622 7.33 -19.42 50.57
C HIS A 622 8.36 -20.05 49.62
N GLY A 623 9.62 -20.08 50.06
CA GLY A 623 10.72 -20.73 49.34
C GLY A 623 11.46 -19.80 48.38
N ASP A 624 12.30 -20.40 47.52
CA ASP A 624 13.07 -19.70 46.49
C ASP A 624 12.16 -19.19 45.35
N ASP A 625 12.67 -18.21 44.60
CA ASP A 625 12.04 -17.68 43.39
C ASP A 625 11.60 -18.80 42.44
N ALA A 626 10.35 -18.74 41.96
CA ALA A 626 9.77 -19.76 41.10
C ALA A 626 9.43 -19.23 39.70
N ASN A 627 9.88 -19.93 38.66
CA ASN A 627 9.45 -19.66 37.30
C ASN A 627 8.01 -20.15 37.11
N VAL A 628 7.12 -19.24 36.70
CA VAL A 628 5.72 -19.53 36.41
C VAL A 628 5.45 -19.26 34.93
N ALA A 629 5.06 -20.30 34.21
CA ALA A 629 4.60 -20.22 32.82
C ALA A 629 3.10 -19.93 32.78
N VAL A 630 2.69 -19.12 31.80
CA VAL A 630 1.29 -18.82 31.50
C VAL A 630 0.94 -19.50 30.18
N ILE A 631 0.00 -20.43 30.20
CA ILE A 631 -0.22 -21.37 29.09
C ILE A 631 -1.70 -21.41 28.70
N PHE A 632 -1.98 -21.40 27.40
CA PHE A 632 -3.29 -21.76 26.86
C PHE A 632 -3.27 -23.20 26.35
N LYS A 633 -4.11 -24.06 26.92
CA LYS A 633 -4.45 -25.36 26.34
C LYS A 633 -5.52 -25.16 25.26
N THR A 634 -5.13 -25.26 23.99
CA THR A 634 -6.04 -25.16 22.84
C THR A 634 -6.34 -26.55 22.27
N GLN A 635 -7.20 -26.62 21.25
CA GLN A 635 -7.45 -27.88 20.52
C GLN A 635 -6.20 -28.39 19.77
N SER A 636 -5.27 -27.49 19.41
CA SER A 636 -4.07 -27.82 18.65
C SER A 636 -2.84 -28.07 19.53
N GLY A 637 -2.96 -27.98 20.86
CA GLY A 637 -1.87 -28.21 21.81
C GLY A 637 -1.73 -27.11 22.86
N PHE A 638 -0.54 -27.02 23.45
CA PHE A 638 -0.25 -26.07 24.52
C PHE A 638 0.53 -24.87 23.97
N GLN A 639 0.01 -23.67 24.19
CA GLN A 639 0.59 -22.42 23.71
C GLN A 639 1.12 -21.62 24.90
N HIS A 640 2.44 -21.51 25.02
CA HIS A 640 3.07 -20.68 26.04
C HIS A 640 2.91 -19.20 25.65
N ALA A 641 2.34 -18.42 26.56
CA ALA A 641 1.97 -17.03 26.31
C ALA A 641 2.89 -16.02 27.02
N ALA A 642 3.33 -16.35 28.23
CA ALA A 642 4.18 -15.50 29.05
C ALA A 642 4.93 -16.30 30.12
N TRP A 643 5.94 -15.68 30.71
CA TRP A 643 6.67 -16.18 31.88
C TRP A 643 6.80 -15.08 32.93
N GLY A 644 6.80 -15.46 34.20
CA GLY A 644 7.09 -14.59 35.34
C GLY A 644 7.94 -15.29 36.39
N ILE A 645 8.70 -14.52 37.16
CA ILE A 645 9.45 -15.03 38.32
C ILE A 645 8.67 -14.64 39.58
N ALA A 646 7.93 -15.61 40.12
CA ALA A 646 7.16 -15.44 41.34
C ALA A 646 8.09 -15.47 42.57
N LYS A 647 7.89 -14.54 43.49
CA LYS A 647 8.69 -14.41 44.72
C LYS A 647 7.80 -14.54 45.93
N SER A 648 8.38 -14.87 47.08
CA SER A 648 7.65 -14.86 48.35
C SER A 648 7.62 -13.45 48.94
N GLY A 649 6.44 -13.02 49.41
CA GLY A 649 6.25 -11.75 50.11
C GLY A 649 6.07 -10.51 49.23
N CYS A 650 6.05 -10.65 47.90
CA CYS A 650 5.76 -9.57 46.97
C CYS A 650 5.25 -10.09 45.62
N TRP A 651 4.58 -9.24 44.86
CA TRP A 651 3.97 -9.53 43.56
C TRP A 651 4.89 -9.17 42.41
N SER A 652 5.05 -10.12 41.49
CA SER A 652 5.82 -9.96 40.25
C SER A 652 4.90 -9.90 39.04
N MET A 653 5.15 -8.98 38.12
CA MET A 653 4.38 -8.90 36.87
C MET A 653 4.87 -9.93 35.85
N PHE A 654 3.96 -10.69 35.25
CA PHE A 654 4.19 -11.40 34.00
C PHE A 654 3.52 -10.65 32.83
N LYS A 655 4.14 -10.72 31.66
CA LYS A 655 3.59 -10.11 30.43
C LYS A 655 4.07 -10.86 29.20
N GLY A 656 3.18 -11.04 28.23
CA GLY A 656 3.48 -11.70 26.96
C GLY A 656 2.30 -11.65 26.00
N GLY A 657 2.25 -12.60 25.08
CA GLY A 657 1.20 -12.68 24.08
C GLY A 657 1.31 -13.92 23.21
N LEU A 658 0.27 -14.17 22.40
CA LEU A 658 0.25 -15.26 21.43
C LEU A 658 -0.67 -14.96 20.24
N VAL A 659 -0.46 -15.72 19.17
CA VAL A 659 -1.38 -15.86 18.03
C VAL A 659 -1.75 -17.34 17.93
N VAL A 660 -3.03 -17.65 17.77
CA VAL A 660 -3.48 -19.04 17.63
C VAL A 660 -3.62 -19.45 16.17
N ASN A 661 -3.25 -20.69 15.87
CA ASN A 661 -3.32 -21.25 14.51
C ASN A 661 -4.72 -21.72 14.11
N ALA A 662 -5.64 -21.84 15.06
CA ALA A 662 -7.03 -22.23 14.85
C ALA A 662 -7.96 -21.57 15.87
N SER A 663 -9.17 -21.22 15.43
CA SER A 663 -10.21 -20.72 16.32
C SER A 663 -10.80 -21.85 17.16
N GLY A 664 -11.13 -21.58 18.42
CA GLY A 664 -11.81 -22.54 19.28
C GLY A 664 -11.64 -22.29 20.77
N PRO A 665 -12.20 -23.16 21.61
CA PRO A 665 -12.03 -23.11 23.05
C PRO A 665 -10.56 -23.28 23.44
N ALA A 666 -10.13 -22.48 24.42
CA ALA A 666 -8.84 -22.59 25.06
C ALA A 666 -8.96 -22.40 26.57
N GLN A 667 -8.14 -23.10 27.34
CA GLN A 667 -8.06 -22.96 28.80
C GLN A 667 -6.75 -22.29 29.18
N LEU A 668 -6.81 -21.10 29.78
CA LEU A 668 -5.66 -20.42 30.38
C LEU A 668 -5.36 -21.08 31.72
N TYR A 669 -4.13 -21.51 31.96
CA TYR A 669 -3.66 -22.02 33.25
C TYR A 669 -2.19 -21.64 33.50
N PHE A 670 -1.73 -21.90 34.72
CA PHE A 670 -0.40 -21.52 35.20
C PHE A 670 0.39 -22.75 35.60
N GLU A 671 1.67 -22.80 35.25
CA GLU A 671 2.54 -23.95 35.49
C GLU A 671 3.86 -23.54 36.14
N THR A 672 4.29 -24.30 37.14
CA THR A 672 5.64 -24.16 37.73
C THR A 672 6.18 -25.51 38.17
N ASN A 673 7.47 -25.73 37.95
CA ASN A 673 8.15 -27.01 38.18
C ASN A 673 8.15 -27.47 39.65
N ASN A 674 7.97 -26.54 40.59
CA ASN A 674 7.83 -26.88 42.00
C ASN A 674 6.34 -27.02 42.36
N ALA A 675 5.89 -28.25 42.60
CA ALA A 675 4.51 -28.54 42.99
C ALA A 675 4.25 -28.34 44.50
N GLU A 676 5.29 -28.17 45.32
CA GLU A 676 5.16 -28.03 46.78
C GLU A 676 4.80 -26.59 47.21
N ILE A 677 5.05 -25.61 46.33
CA ILE A 677 4.71 -24.20 46.56
C ILE A 677 3.30 -23.88 46.08
N ASP A 678 2.65 -22.96 46.79
CA ASP A 678 1.37 -22.42 46.35
C ASP A 678 1.60 -21.34 45.30
N ILE A 679 0.76 -21.29 44.26
CA ILE A 679 0.78 -20.23 43.25
C ILE A 679 -0.36 -19.26 43.54
N TRP A 680 -0.05 -17.98 43.66
CA TRP A 680 -1.01 -16.90 43.85
C TRP A 680 -1.02 -16.04 42.61
N ILE A 681 -2.21 -15.73 42.07
CA ILE A 681 -2.37 -14.89 40.88
C ILE A 681 -3.39 -13.78 41.14
N ASP A 682 -3.13 -12.60 40.59
CA ASP A 682 -4.05 -11.47 40.62
C ASP A 682 -3.94 -10.59 39.36
N SER A 683 -4.95 -9.72 39.17
CA SER A 683 -4.99 -8.62 38.21
C SER A 683 -4.63 -9.08 36.79
N ILE A 684 -5.26 -10.17 36.35
CA ILE A 684 -5.00 -10.81 35.06
C ILE A 684 -5.70 -10.04 33.94
N SER A 685 -5.02 -9.88 32.82
CA SER A 685 -5.57 -9.34 31.58
C SER A 685 -5.27 -10.25 30.40
N VAL A 686 -6.28 -10.44 29.54
CA VAL A 686 -6.14 -11.01 28.21
C VAL A 686 -6.83 -10.04 27.25
N GLN A 687 -6.09 -9.36 26.40
CA GLN A 687 -6.62 -8.38 25.44
C GLN A 687 -6.38 -8.87 24.02
N SER A 688 -7.43 -8.96 23.20
CA SER A 688 -7.30 -9.27 21.79
C SER A 688 -7.14 -8.03 20.93
N PHE A 689 -6.39 -8.14 19.84
CA PHE A 689 -6.25 -7.16 18.76
C PHE A 689 -6.43 -7.86 17.41
N SER A 690 -7.10 -7.20 16.46
CA SER A 690 -7.13 -7.61 15.06
C SER A 690 -5.77 -7.37 14.38
N GLN A 691 -5.54 -8.00 13.23
CA GLN A 691 -4.35 -7.72 12.40
C GLN A 691 -4.26 -6.24 12.01
N GLU A 692 -5.39 -5.59 11.74
CA GLU A 692 -5.43 -4.17 11.35
C GLU A 692 -5.11 -3.25 12.54
N GLU A 693 -5.64 -3.55 13.72
CA GLU A 693 -5.33 -2.84 14.97
C GLU A 693 -3.83 -2.98 15.29
N TRP A 694 -3.31 -4.20 15.23
CA TRP A 694 -1.89 -4.48 15.47
C TRP A 694 -0.97 -3.73 14.50
N THR A 695 -1.29 -3.76 13.20
CA THR A 695 -0.56 -3.04 12.14
C THR A 695 -0.66 -1.51 12.31
N SER A 696 -1.83 -1.02 12.76
CA SER A 696 -2.05 0.39 13.06
C SER A 696 -1.16 0.85 14.21
N HIS A 697 -1.07 0.10 15.32
CA HIS A 697 -0.18 0.43 16.44
C HIS A 697 1.30 0.48 16.04
N GLN A 698 1.75 -0.46 15.21
CA GLN A 698 3.10 -0.45 14.66
C GLN A 698 3.35 0.83 13.85
N THR A 699 2.43 1.16 12.94
CA THR A 699 2.53 2.35 12.09
C THR A 699 2.54 3.63 12.90
N GLN A 700 1.64 3.77 13.87
CA GLN A 700 1.57 4.92 14.77
C GLN A 700 2.86 5.10 15.58
N THR A 701 3.42 4.00 16.08
CA THR A 701 4.68 4.03 16.85
C THR A 701 5.87 4.39 15.96
N ILE A 702 5.92 3.90 14.73
CA ILE A 702 6.94 4.28 13.75
C ILE A 702 6.85 5.78 13.45
N GLU A 703 5.65 6.30 13.16
CA GLU A 703 5.42 7.72 12.92
C GLU A 703 5.84 8.58 14.12
N LYS A 704 5.53 8.13 15.34
CA LYS A 704 5.81 8.86 16.59
C LYS A 704 7.28 8.82 17.02
N VAL A 705 7.94 7.67 16.89
CA VAL A 705 9.25 7.39 17.52
C VAL A 705 10.38 7.30 16.50
N ARG A 706 10.08 6.94 15.25
CA ARG A 706 11.09 6.70 14.20
C ARG A 706 11.07 7.74 13.07
N LYS A 707 10.00 8.51 12.94
CA LYS A 707 9.89 9.60 11.97
C LYS A 707 9.83 10.95 12.68
N SER A 708 10.19 11.99 11.95
CA SER A 708 10.08 13.36 12.41
C SER A 708 9.61 14.20 11.24
N LYS A 709 8.65 15.10 11.50
CA LYS A 709 8.22 16.07 10.50
C LYS A 709 9.28 17.15 10.39
N VAL A 710 9.81 17.33 9.18
CA VAL A 710 10.79 18.39 8.88
C VAL A 710 10.10 19.41 7.99
N ALA A 711 10.13 20.67 8.42
CA ALA A 711 9.77 21.81 7.58
C ALA A 711 11.06 22.43 7.04
N ILE A 712 11.14 22.63 5.73
CA ILE A 712 12.29 23.24 5.07
C ILE A 712 11.84 24.55 4.44
N GLN A 713 12.46 25.64 4.86
CA GLN A 713 12.25 26.96 4.28
C GLN A 713 13.50 27.35 3.50
N VAL A 714 13.33 27.66 2.22
CA VAL A 714 14.43 28.13 1.37
C VAL A 714 14.39 29.65 1.37
N VAL A 715 15.48 30.27 1.82
CA VAL A 715 15.61 31.71 1.97
C VAL A 715 16.90 32.22 1.29
N ASP A 716 16.90 33.48 0.89
CA ASP A 716 18.12 34.17 0.43
C ASP A 716 19.06 34.52 1.59
N SER A 717 20.19 35.16 1.28
CA SER A 717 21.18 35.58 2.28
C SER A 717 20.65 36.64 3.26
N GLN A 718 19.51 37.26 2.97
CA GLN A 718 18.81 38.20 3.85
C GLN A 718 17.67 37.53 4.64
N GLY A 719 17.48 36.21 4.51
CA GLY A 719 16.44 35.46 5.21
C GLY A 719 15.04 35.58 4.60
N LYS A 720 14.92 36.15 3.38
CA LYS A 720 13.64 36.25 2.67
C LYS A 720 13.37 34.99 1.85
N ALA A 721 12.13 34.50 1.89
CA ALA A 721 11.73 33.29 1.19
C ALA A 721 11.98 33.38 -0.32
N LEU A 722 12.58 32.33 -0.88
CA LEU A 722 12.84 32.19 -2.32
C LEU A 722 11.67 31.44 -2.99
N PRO A 723 10.82 32.12 -3.79
CA PRO A 723 9.75 31.46 -4.52
C PRO A 723 10.32 30.57 -5.65
N ASN A 724 9.63 29.47 -5.94
CA ASN A 724 9.97 28.53 -7.03
C ASN A 724 11.35 27.84 -6.92
N ALA A 725 11.91 27.75 -5.72
CA ALA A 725 13.14 26.99 -5.48
C ALA A 725 12.87 25.48 -5.55
N THR A 726 13.60 24.76 -6.41
CA THR A 726 13.56 23.31 -6.48
C THR A 726 14.43 22.70 -5.38
N ILE A 727 13.83 21.92 -4.49
CA ILE A 727 14.54 21.18 -3.43
C ILE A 727 14.52 19.71 -3.80
N SER A 728 15.69 19.06 -3.81
CA SER A 728 15.79 17.60 -3.83
C SER A 728 16.30 17.12 -2.49
N LEU A 729 15.53 16.27 -1.82
CA LEU A 729 15.91 15.65 -0.56
C LEU A 729 16.19 14.18 -0.81
N PHE A 730 17.34 13.71 -0.33
CA PHE A 730 17.68 12.31 -0.31
C PHE A 730 17.99 11.93 1.14
N GLN A 731 17.33 10.89 1.65
CA GLN A 731 17.69 10.35 2.94
C GLN A 731 19.07 9.66 2.82
N GLY A 732 20.13 10.36 3.20
CA GLY A 732 21.50 9.84 3.09
C GLY A 732 21.78 8.67 4.04
N ARG A 733 21.09 8.59 5.19
CA ARG A 733 21.27 7.54 6.20
C ARG A 733 20.00 7.35 7.03
N ALA A 734 19.61 6.10 7.26
CA ALA A 734 18.66 5.76 8.32
C ALA A 734 19.39 5.76 9.67
N ASN A 735 18.80 6.42 10.69
CA ASN A 735 19.37 6.42 12.04
C ASN A 735 19.30 5.03 12.70
N PHE A 736 18.38 4.18 12.28
CA PHE A 736 18.21 2.83 12.81
C PHE A 736 19.30 1.86 12.29
N PRO A 737 20.12 1.24 13.14
CA PRO A 737 21.13 0.28 12.70
C PRO A 737 20.52 -0.98 12.07
N PHE A 738 20.87 -1.24 10.81
CA PHE A 738 20.45 -2.44 10.09
C PHE A 738 21.66 -3.06 9.37
N GLY A 739 21.94 -4.32 9.66
CA GLY A 739 23.18 -4.99 9.26
C GLY A 739 23.02 -6.49 9.07
N VAL A 740 24.10 -7.13 8.61
CA VAL A 740 24.17 -8.59 8.41
C VAL A 740 25.56 -9.08 8.85
N ALA A 741 25.66 -10.34 9.26
CA ALA A 741 26.94 -10.95 9.61
C ALA A 741 27.90 -11.02 8.42
N MET A 742 29.20 -11.01 8.72
CA MET A 742 30.30 -11.05 7.76
C MET A 742 31.37 -12.03 8.23
N ASN A 743 31.86 -12.87 7.33
CA ASN A 743 33.00 -13.76 7.60
C ASN A 743 34.23 -13.40 6.77
N LYS A 744 35.36 -14.04 7.08
CA LYS A 744 36.69 -13.80 6.50
C LYS A 744 36.76 -13.91 4.98
N ASN A 745 35.81 -14.60 4.34
CA ASN A 745 35.79 -14.73 2.88
C ASN A 745 35.59 -13.36 2.19
N ILE A 746 35.09 -12.35 2.92
CA ILE A 746 34.99 -10.97 2.44
C ILE A 746 36.34 -10.40 2.00
N LEU A 747 37.45 -10.82 2.63
CA LEU A 747 38.77 -10.24 2.40
C LEU A 747 39.28 -10.50 0.97
N ASN A 748 38.94 -11.66 0.41
CA ASN A 748 39.46 -12.13 -0.88
C ASN A 748 38.39 -12.23 -1.97
N ASN A 749 37.16 -11.78 -1.71
CA ASN A 749 36.05 -11.89 -2.66
C ASN A 749 35.45 -10.53 -3.02
N ASN A 750 35.87 -9.98 -4.16
CA ASN A 750 35.39 -8.70 -4.66
C ASN A 750 33.87 -8.67 -4.91
N ALA A 751 33.28 -9.79 -5.35
CA ALA A 751 31.83 -9.85 -5.56
C ALA A 751 31.09 -9.74 -4.22
N TYR A 752 31.58 -10.42 -3.18
CA TYR A 752 31.04 -10.31 -1.83
C TYR A 752 31.21 -8.89 -1.27
N GLN A 753 32.37 -8.26 -1.43
CA GLN A 753 32.59 -6.86 -1.03
C GLN A 753 31.64 -5.90 -1.73
N ASN A 754 31.51 -6.00 -3.06
CA ASN A 754 30.61 -5.14 -3.83
C ASN A 754 29.16 -5.32 -3.42
N TRP A 755 28.72 -6.56 -3.21
CA TRP A 755 27.36 -6.86 -2.77
C TRP A 755 27.08 -6.34 -1.36
N PHE A 756 28.01 -6.56 -0.41
CA PHE A 756 27.85 -6.18 0.98
C PHE A 756 27.89 -4.65 1.16
N PHE A 757 28.94 -3.99 0.69
CA PHE A 757 29.19 -2.58 0.97
C PHE A 757 28.24 -1.62 0.22
N SER A 758 27.54 -2.12 -0.80
CA SER A 758 26.45 -1.39 -1.46
C SER A 758 25.13 -1.40 -0.67
N ARG A 759 25.01 -2.23 0.38
CA ARG A 759 23.74 -2.44 1.11
C ARG A 759 23.84 -2.15 2.60
N PHE A 760 24.90 -2.61 3.25
CA PHE A 760 24.99 -2.62 4.71
C PHE A 760 26.03 -1.64 5.23
N LYS A 761 25.67 -0.94 6.31
CA LYS A 761 26.55 -0.03 7.06
C LYS A 761 26.84 -0.50 8.49
N TYR A 762 26.28 -1.64 8.86
CA TYR A 762 26.49 -2.29 10.15
C TYR A 762 26.76 -3.77 9.91
N THR A 763 27.64 -4.36 10.70
CA THR A 763 28.04 -5.76 10.59
C THR A 763 28.38 -6.35 11.96
N VAL A 764 28.44 -7.68 12.02
CA VAL A 764 29.02 -8.48 13.09
C VAL A 764 29.89 -9.54 12.44
N PHE A 765 31.01 -9.91 13.06
CA PHE A 765 31.85 -10.98 12.51
C PHE A 765 31.34 -12.34 12.94
N GLU A 766 31.25 -13.28 12.01
CA GLU A 766 30.64 -14.59 12.24
C GLU A 766 31.42 -15.39 13.28
N ASP A 767 32.76 -15.45 13.15
CA ASP A 767 33.62 -16.21 14.05
C ASP A 767 34.93 -15.49 14.41
N GLU A 768 35.35 -14.50 13.62
CA GLU A 768 36.74 -14.04 13.58
C GLU A 768 37.19 -13.25 14.82
N MET A 769 36.25 -12.88 15.68
CA MET A 769 36.52 -12.25 16.98
C MET A 769 36.32 -13.21 18.17
N LYS A 770 35.81 -14.42 17.99
CA LYS A 770 35.56 -15.38 19.08
C LYS A 770 36.86 -15.93 19.66
N TRP A 771 36.83 -16.39 20.91
CA TRP A 771 38.04 -16.80 21.63
C TRP A 771 38.74 -18.00 20.98
N TYR A 772 37.99 -19.02 20.58
CA TYR A 772 38.56 -20.19 19.89
C TYR A 772 39.20 -19.83 18.54
N SER A 773 38.73 -18.80 17.85
CA SER A 773 39.29 -18.35 16.57
C SER A 773 40.60 -17.59 16.73
N THR A 774 40.75 -16.88 17.87
CA THR A 774 41.86 -15.95 18.09
C THR A 774 42.91 -16.48 19.06
N GLU A 775 42.64 -17.58 19.77
CA GLU A 775 43.60 -18.25 20.67
C GLU A 775 43.41 -19.78 20.66
N ASN A 776 43.55 -20.39 19.48
CA ASN A 776 43.43 -21.85 19.30
C ASN A 776 44.48 -22.66 20.10
N SER A 777 45.56 -22.03 20.57
CA SER A 777 46.54 -22.64 21.47
C SER A 777 46.88 -21.67 22.59
N GLN A 778 46.92 -22.17 23.83
CA GLN A 778 47.12 -21.36 25.02
C GLN A 778 48.33 -20.42 24.88
N GLY A 779 48.10 -19.12 25.05
CA GLY A 779 49.12 -18.06 24.98
C GLY A 779 49.53 -17.65 23.57
N LYS A 780 49.01 -18.29 22.51
CA LYS A 780 49.28 -17.93 21.10
C LYS A 780 48.08 -17.20 20.51
N VAL A 781 48.01 -15.90 20.79
CA VAL A 781 46.92 -15.03 20.30
C VAL A 781 47.23 -14.54 18.88
N ASP A 782 46.27 -14.72 17.97
CA ASP A 782 46.32 -14.23 16.59
C ASP A 782 45.02 -13.48 16.24
N TYR A 783 45.16 -12.20 15.91
CA TYR A 783 44.06 -11.33 15.47
C TYR A 783 44.19 -10.91 14.00
N SER A 784 45.12 -11.48 13.24
CA SER A 784 45.43 -11.06 11.87
C SER A 784 44.20 -10.98 10.97
N THR A 785 43.31 -11.98 11.06
CA THR A 785 42.08 -12.04 10.26
C THR A 785 41.06 -10.98 10.69
N SER A 786 40.78 -10.87 11.99
CA SER A 786 39.83 -9.87 12.50
C SER A 786 40.35 -8.44 12.30
N ASP A 787 41.66 -8.20 12.40
CA ASP A 787 42.28 -6.92 12.10
C ASP A 787 42.12 -6.53 10.62
N ALA A 788 42.34 -7.47 9.70
CA ALA A 788 42.12 -7.24 8.28
C ALA A 788 40.66 -6.88 7.99
N MET A 789 39.71 -7.58 8.62
CA MET A 789 38.27 -7.31 8.45
C MET A 789 37.84 -5.98 9.07
N VAL A 790 38.37 -5.62 10.26
CA VAL A 790 38.12 -4.31 10.90
C VAL A 790 38.64 -3.19 10.01
N ASN A 791 39.86 -3.32 9.48
CA ASN A 791 40.45 -2.33 8.58
C ASN A 791 39.63 -2.18 7.29
N LEU A 792 39.16 -3.28 6.71
CA LEU A 792 38.29 -3.25 5.54
C LEU A 792 36.98 -2.53 5.84
N CYS A 793 36.29 -2.87 6.93
CA CYS A 793 35.04 -2.21 7.33
C CYS A 793 35.24 -0.71 7.58
N LYS A 794 36.33 -0.33 8.27
CA LYS A 794 36.70 1.07 8.52
C LYS A 794 36.91 1.83 7.22
N SER A 795 37.60 1.23 6.24
CA SER A 795 37.82 1.84 4.92
C SER A 795 36.53 2.07 4.12
N LYS A 796 35.45 1.34 4.45
CA LYS A 796 34.14 1.42 3.78
C LYS A 796 33.07 2.14 4.60
N GLY A 797 33.43 2.67 5.78
CA GLY A 797 32.50 3.35 6.69
C GLY A 797 31.42 2.41 7.26
N VAL A 798 31.76 1.14 7.52
CA VAL A 798 30.87 0.16 8.13
C VAL A 798 31.19 0.04 9.62
N SER A 799 30.16 0.14 10.47
CA SER A 799 30.26 -0.03 11.93
C SER A 799 30.17 -1.51 12.31
N ILE A 800 30.90 -1.91 13.35
CA ILE A 800 31.05 -3.32 13.72
C ILE A 800 30.54 -3.53 15.14
N ARG A 801 29.68 -4.52 15.33
CA ARG A 801 29.35 -5.11 16.64
C ARG A 801 30.37 -6.20 16.95
N GLY A 802 30.99 -6.15 18.12
CA GLY A 802 31.96 -7.15 18.56
C GLY A 802 31.28 -8.38 19.14
N GLN A 803 31.49 -9.55 18.52
CA GLN A 803 30.94 -10.84 18.94
C GLN A 803 32.06 -11.89 18.94
N ASN A 804 32.43 -12.47 20.08
CA ASN A 804 32.13 -12.10 21.46
C ASN A 804 33.43 -12.13 22.29
N VAL A 805 33.39 -11.56 23.50
CA VAL A 805 34.55 -11.61 24.41
C VAL A 805 34.71 -13.01 25.00
N LEU A 806 33.64 -13.53 25.59
CA LEU A 806 33.52 -14.87 26.20
C LEU A 806 32.15 -15.50 25.87
N TRP A 807 32.11 -16.82 25.75
CA TRP A 807 30.88 -17.60 25.48
C TRP A 807 30.63 -18.58 26.63
N ASN A 808 29.46 -18.60 27.26
CA ASN A 808 29.28 -19.44 28.44
C ASN A 808 29.04 -20.93 28.15
N ASP A 809 28.87 -21.33 26.89
CA ASP A 809 28.85 -22.73 26.50
C ASP A 809 30.29 -23.27 26.41
N GLN A 810 30.56 -24.35 27.16
CA GLN A 810 31.85 -25.04 27.16
C GLN A 810 32.26 -25.53 25.76
N LYS A 811 31.30 -25.86 24.90
CA LYS A 811 31.54 -26.33 23.52
C LYS A 811 32.26 -25.28 22.68
N TYR A 812 31.99 -24.00 22.91
CA TYR A 812 32.55 -22.90 22.15
C TYR A 812 33.72 -22.20 22.87
N GLN A 813 34.36 -22.92 23.79
CA GLN A 813 35.64 -22.51 24.37
C GLN A 813 36.80 -23.06 23.53
N PRO A 814 37.98 -22.40 23.52
CA PRO A 814 39.19 -23.03 23.02
C PRO A 814 39.39 -24.41 23.69
N ASN A 815 39.81 -25.41 22.92
CA ASN A 815 39.89 -26.81 23.39
C ASN A 815 40.71 -27.03 24.68
N TRP A 816 41.65 -26.15 25.00
CA TRP A 816 42.50 -26.19 26.18
C TRP A 816 41.86 -25.57 27.43
N VAL A 817 40.83 -24.73 27.28
CA VAL A 817 40.18 -23.99 28.38
C VAL A 817 39.37 -24.89 29.33
N PRO A 818 38.59 -25.88 28.85
CA PRO A 818 37.83 -26.77 29.73
C PRO A 818 38.69 -27.56 30.73
N ALA A 819 39.96 -27.82 30.42
CA ALA A 819 40.88 -28.57 31.29
C ALA A 819 41.53 -27.73 32.41
N LEU A 820 41.34 -26.41 32.41
CA LEU A 820 41.98 -25.53 33.39
C LEU A 820 41.35 -25.66 34.79
N SER A 821 42.20 -25.57 35.81
CA SER A 821 41.77 -25.34 37.19
C SER A 821 41.10 -23.97 37.34
N PRO A 822 40.27 -23.74 38.38
CA PRO A 822 39.62 -22.45 38.62
C PRO A 822 40.59 -21.25 38.60
N GLN A 823 41.74 -21.36 39.26
CA GLN A 823 42.76 -20.31 39.29
C GLN A 823 43.33 -20.01 37.89
N GLN A 824 43.66 -21.05 37.12
CA GLN A 824 44.19 -20.91 35.77
C GLN A 824 43.14 -20.34 34.81
N LEU A 825 41.87 -20.77 34.95
CA LEU A 825 40.75 -20.28 34.16
C LEU A 825 40.49 -18.80 34.42
N SER A 826 40.47 -18.37 35.68
CA SER A 826 40.31 -16.95 36.04
C SER A 826 41.39 -16.08 35.39
N VAL A 827 42.65 -16.54 35.41
CA VAL A 827 43.77 -15.83 34.77
C VAL A 827 43.63 -15.81 33.25
N ALA A 828 43.28 -16.93 32.62
CA ALA A 828 43.13 -17.03 31.18
C ALA A 828 41.98 -16.15 30.67
N ALA A 829 40.80 -16.23 31.30
CA ALA A 829 39.64 -15.41 30.95
C ALA A 829 39.92 -13.91 31.18
N GLY A 830 40.59 -13.55 32.29
CA GLY A 830 41.03 -12.17 32.53
C GLY A 830 41.98 -11.65 31.45
N LYS A 831 42.96 -12.45 31.02
CA LYS A 831 43.87 -12.13 29.91
C LYS A 831 43.12 -11.97 28.59
N ARG A 832 42.13 -12.83 28.32
CA ARG A 832 41.27 -12.73 27.13
C ARG A 832 40.50 -11.41 27.11
N VAL A 833 39.80 -11.08 28.19
CA VAL A 833 39.05 -9.82 28.32
C VAL A 833 40.00 -8.63 28.11
N ALA A 834 41.14 -8.61 28.80
CA ALA A 834 42.14 -7.56 28.66
C ALA A 834 42.65 -7.40 27.22
N SER A 835 42.97 -8.53 26.57
CA SER A 835 43.55 -8.56 25.23
C SER A 835 42.58 -8.02 24.18
N VAL A 836 41.39 -8.61 24.05
CA VAL A 836 40.48 -8.30 22.94
C VAL A 836 39.78 -6.95 23.10
N VAL A 837 39.39 -6.59 24.34
CA VAL A 837 38.72 -5.32 24.62
C VAL A 837 39.67 -4.15 24.43
N THR A 838 40.91 -4.24 24.94
CA THR A 838 41.92 -3.18 24.74
C THR A 838 42.26 -3.01 23.26
N LYS A 839 42.37 -4.12 22.53
CA LYS A 839 42.75 -4.09 21.11
C LYS A 839 41.75 -3.37 20.22
N TYR A 840 40.45 -3.61 20.42
CA TYR A 840 39.39 -3.01 19.61
C TYR A 840 38.73 -1.78 20.25
N LYS A 841 39.34 -1.23 21.30
CA LYS A 841 38.88 -0.02 22.00
C LYS A 841 38.61 1.13 21.03
N GLY A 842 37.38 1.65 21.06
CA GLY A 842 36.93 2.75 20.20
C GLY A 842 36.75 2.41 18.72
N GLN A 843 36.79 1.13 18.34
CA GLN A 843 36.60 0.68 16.94
C GLN A 843 35.25 -0.01 16.70
N LEU A 844 34.51 -0.31 17.76
CA LEU A 844 33.27 -1.07 17.72
C LEU A 844 32.07 -0.24 18.20
N LEU A 845 30.89 -0.59 17.72
CA LEU A 845 29.61 -0.02 18.14
C LEU A 845 29.25 -0.43 19.58
N HIS A 846 29.49 -1.69 19.91
CA HIS A 846 29.34 -2.30 21.22
C HIS A 846 30.02 -3.68 21.25
N TRP A 847 30.11 -4.27 22.44
CA TRP A 847 30.61 -5.62 22.69
C TRP A 847 29.55 -6.53 23.27
N ASP A 848 29.37 -7.70 22.68
CA ASP A 848 28.75 -8.85 23.34
C ASP A 848 29.81 -9.49 24.25
N VAL A 849 29.73 -9.21 25.56
CA VAL A 849 30.77 -9.62 26.52
C VAL A 849 30.61 -11.09 26.89
N MET A 850 29.40 -11.48 27.29
CA MET A 850 29.01 -12.85 27.61
C MET A 850 27.91 -13.27 26.64
N ASN A 851 28.16 -14.33 25.87
CA ASN A 851 27.17 -14.96 25.01
C ASN A 851 26.54 -16.18 25.72
N GLU A 852 25.22 -16.30 25.62
CA GLU A 852 24.43 -17.46 26.06
C GLU A 852 24.55 -17.78 27.56
N ASN A 853 24.47 -16.72 28.38
CA ASN A 853 24.69 -16.79 29.81
C ASN A 853 23.50 -17.35 30.61
N LEU A 854 22.30 -17.39 30.01
CA LEU A 854 21.10 -17.92 30.65
C LEU A 854 20.99 -19.44 30.46
N HIS A 855 21.42 -19.95 29.30
CA HIS A 855 21.39 -21.38 28.99
C HIS A 855 22.58 -22.15 29.57
N PHE A 856 23.74 -21.51 29.65
CA PHE A 856 24.98 -22.16 30.06
C PHE A 856 25.61 -21.42 31.24
N LYS A 857 26.42 -22.14 32.02
CA LYS A 857 27.03 -21.67 33.28
C LYS A 857 28.49 -22.12 33.44
N PHE A 858 29.23 -22.24 32.34
CA PHE A 858 30.60 -22.76 32.35
C PHE A 858 31.49 -21.96 33.32
N PHE A 859 31.49 -20.64 33.22
CA PHE A 859 32.32 -19.80 34.08
C PHE A 859 31.81 -19.78 35.53
N GLU A 860 30.50 -19.68 35.74
CA GLU A 860 29.89 -19.64 37.07
C GLU A 860 30.14 -20.95 37.84
N SER A 861 30.06 -22.09 37.14
CA SER A 861 30.30 -23.41 37.75
C SER A 861 31.73 -23.60 38.25
N LYS A 862 32.71 -22.91 37.65
CA LYS A 862 34.13 -23.04 37.98
C LYS A 862 34.68 -21.91 38.83
N LEU A 863 34.17 -20.69 38.63
CA LEU A 863 34.69 -19.46 39.24
C LEU A 863 33.73 -18.84 40.27
N GLY A 864 32.53 -19.41 40.42
CA GLY A 864 31.48 -18.94 41.32
C GLY A 864 30.47 -18.02 40.64
N ALA A 865 29.34 -17.78 41.31
CA ALA A 865 28.16 -17.09 40.75
C ALA A 865 28.44 -15.66 40.22
N ASN A 866 29.50 -14.99 40.69
CA ASN A 866 29.86 -13.63 40.29
C ASN A 866 30.89 -13.56 39.14
N ALA A 867 31.14 -14.68 38.43
CA ALA A 867 32.12 -14.75 37.35
C ALA A 867 31.82 -13.75 36.22
N SER A 868 30.62 -13.81 35.64
CA SER A 868 30.19 -12.87 34.60
C SER A 868 30.29 -11.40 35.05
N ALA A 869 29.83 -11.07 36.26
CA ALA A 869 29.92 -9.70 36.80
C ALA A 869 31.38 -9.19 36.86
N THR A 870 32.32 -10.09 37.16
CA THR A 870 33.76 -9.79 37.15
C THR A 870 34.25 -9.49 35.74
N PHE A 871 33.82 -10.25 34.72
CA PHE A 871 34.22 -10.00 33.34
C PHE A 871 33.65 -8.69 32.79
N TYR A 872 32.40 -8.33 33.11
CA TYR A 872 31.84 -7.02 32.74
C TYR A 872 32.60 -5.87 33.40
N ARG A 873 32.99 -5.99 34.69
CA ARG A 873 33.86 -4.99 35.33
C ARG A 873 35.19 -4.85 34.63
N LEU A 874 35.87 -5.97 34.34
CA LEU A 874 37.16 -5.95 33.65
C LEU A 874 37.03 -5.33 32.26
N ALA A 875 36.04 -5.74 31.46
CA ALA A 875 35.78 -5.16 30.15
C ALA A 875 35.59 -3.64 30.24
N SER A 876 34.78 -3.17 31.19
CA SER A 876 34.55 -1.74 31.44
C SER A 876 35.80 -1.00 31.93
N GLN A 877 36.73 -1.66 32.63
CA GLN A 877 38.00 -1.06 33.04
C GLN A 877 38.93 -0.84 31.83
N PHE A 878 38.96 -1.79 30.90
CA PHE A 878 39.78 -1.67 29.68
C PHE A 878 39.17 -0.71 28.66
N ASP A 879 37.84 -0.71 28.50
CA ASP A 879 37.09 0.24 27.69
C ASP A 879 35.74 0.60 28.32
N ASN A 880 35.66 1.81 28.88
CA ASN A 880 34.44 2.33 29.50
C ASN A 880 33.54 3.11 28.53
N LYS A 881 33.93 3.25 27.25
CA LYS A 881 33.17 4.02 26.26
C LYS A 881 32.34 3.13 25.35
N THR A 882 32.85 1.95 25.01
CA THR A 882 32.12 0.98 24.17
C THR A 882 31.02 0.32 25.00
N PRO A 883 29.73 0.42 24.62
CA PRO A 883 28.64 -0.23 25.33
C PRO A 883 28.85 -1.75 25.43
N LEU A 884 28.50 -2.34 26.56
CA LEU A 884 28.61 -3.77 26.83
C LEU A 884 27.23 -4.40 26.81
N PHE A 885 27.07 -5.52 26.13
CA PHE A 885 25.82 -6.24 25.92
C PHE A 885 25.90 -7.62 26.57
N LEU A 886 24.78 -8.06 27.13
CA LEU A 886 24.47 -9.46 27.34
C LEU A 886 23.79 -9.96 26.06
N ASN A 887 24.13 -11.13 25.54
CA ASN A 887 23.55 -11.63 24.28
C ASN A 887 23.05 -13.06 24.46
N GLU A 888 21.79 -13.31 24.07
CA GLU A 888 21.09 -14.57 24.32
C GLU A 888 20.11 -14.92 23.19
N TYR A 889 19.92 -16.21 22.93
CA TYR A 889 18.93 -16.72 21.98
C TYR A 889 17.63 -17.16 22.69
N ASN A 890 16.57 -17.40 21.91
CA ASN A 890 15.25 -17.88 22.36
C ASN A 890 14.44 -16.99 23.30
N THR A 891 14.97 -15.87 23.79
CA THR A 891 14.25 -14.95 24.68
C THR A 891 12.93 -14.43 24.12
N ILE A 892 12.81 -14.26 22.80
CA ILE A 892 11.56 -13.85 22.13
C ILE A 892 11.12 -14.82 21.02
N GLU A 893 11.97 -15.77 20.67
CA GLU A 893 11.80 -16.66 19.51
C GLU A 893 11.00 -17.91 19.82
N VAL A 894 11.22 -18.50 21.01
CA VAL A 894 10.62 -19.77 21.43
C VAL A 894 9.90 -19.57 22.75
N PRO A 895 8.58 -19.32 22.75
CA PRO A 895 7.84 -19.00 23.97
C PRO A 895 7.85 -20.10 25.05
N SER A 896 8.14 -21.35 24.69
CA SER A 896 8.28 -22.47 25.64
C SER A 896 9.63 -22.50 26.36
N ASP A 897 10.61 -21.72 25.92
CA ASP A 897 11.93 -21.67 26.54
C ASP A 897 11.93 -20.75 27.77
N GLY A 898 11.54 -21.33 28.91
CA GLY A 898 11.50 -20.61 30.18
C GLY A 898 12.86 -20.14 30.69
N GLN A 899 13.97 -20.80 30.28
CA GLN A 899 15.31 -20.47 30.76
C GLN A 899 15.75 -19.08 30.29
N SER A 900 15.47 -18.76 29.03
CA SER A 900 15.85 -17.50 28.40
C SER A 900 14.73 -16.46 28.36
N SER A 901 13.61 -16.69 29.04
CA SER A 901 12.46 -15.76 29.05
C SER A 901 12.86 -14.32 29.44
N PRO A 902 12.11 -13.29 29.01
CA PRO A 902 12.43 -11.90 29.34
C PRO A 902 12.56 -11.64 30.85
N ALA A 903 11.79 -12.35 31.69
CA ALA A 903 11.89 -12.27 33.14
C ALA A 903 13.24 -12.80 33.65
N ASN A 904 13.69 -13.96 33.16
CA ASN A 904 15.00 -14.53 33.52
C ASN A 904 16.17 -13.71 32.97
N TYR A 905 15.99 -13.07 31.82
CA TYR A 905 16.96 -12.11 31.29
C TYR A 905 17.14 -10.91 32.22
N LEU A 906 16.05 -10.30 32.68
CA LEU A 906 16.11 -9.19 33.64
C LEU A 906 16.69 -9.64 35.00
N ASN A 907 16.38 -10.86 35.44
CA ASN A 907 16.98 -11.45 36.64
C ASN A 907 18.51 -11.62 36.50
N MET A 908 19.00 -12.07 35.34
CA MET A 908 20.43 -12.14 35.06
C MET A 908 21.09 -10.75 35.09
N ILE A 909 20.43 -9.71 34.57
CA ILE A 909 20.92 -8.33 34.70
C ILE A 909 21.01 -7.93 36.19
N GLN A 910 20.00 -8.25 37.00
CA GLN A 910 20.02 -7.99 38.44
C GLN A 910 21.17 -8.74 39.13
N GLN A 911 21.42 -10.01 38.77
CA GLN A 911 22.55 -10.79 39.29
C GLN A 911 23.91 -10.16 38.94
N LEU A 912 24.06 -9.60 37.74
CA LEU A 912 25.26 -8.83 37.38
C LEU A 912 25.40 -7.57 38.25
N ARG A 913 24.30 -6.89 38.58
CA ARG A 913 24.30 -5.72 39.49
C ARG A 913 24.71 -6.11 40.90
N THR A 914 24.09 -7.14 41.48
CA THR A 914 24.40 -7.63 42.84
C THR A 914 25.80 -8.23 42.92
N GLY A 915 26.27 -8.85 41.84
CA GLY A 915 27.64 -9.32 41.68
C GLY A 915 28.67 -8.19 41.53
N GLY A 916 28.22 -6.92 41.49
CA GLY A 916 29.02 -5.71 41.60
C GLY A 916 29.39 -5.04 40.28
N TYR A 917 28.66 -5.28 39.18
CA TYR A 917 28.80 -4.51 37.94
C TYR A 917 27.68 -3.46 37.82
N THR A 918 28.02 -2.19 37.96
CA THR A 918 27.05 -1.06 37.95
C THR A 918 27.10 -0.22 36.67
N GLY A 919 27.90 -0.62 35.67
CA GLY A 919 28.03 0.11 34.40
C GLY A 919 26.83 -0.04 33.44
N PRO A 920 26.74 0.79 32.39
CA PRO A 920 25.71 0.66 31.37
C PRO A 920 25.72 -0.73 30.71
N LEU A 921 24.56 -1.36 30.60
CA LEU A 921 24.41 -2.69 30.01
C LEU A 921 23.32 -2.66 28.92
N GLY A 922 23.65 -3.19 27.75
CA GLY A 922 22.73 -3.40 26.64
C GLY A 922 22.10 -4.80 26.67
N ILE A 923 20.92 -4.90 26.06
CA ILE A 923 20.18 -6.15 25.85
C ILE A 923 20.41 -6.60 24.41
N GLY A 924 21.06 -7.74 24.23
CA GLY A 924 21.24 -8.44 22.97
C GLY A 924 20.33 -9.66 22.91
N LEU A 925 19.52 -9.72 21.86
CA LEU A 925 18.61 -10.83 21.54
C LEU A 925 19.02 -11.35 20.16
N GLU A 926 19.37 -12.63 20.04
CA GLU A 926 19.99 -13.19 18.83
C GLU A 926 19.01 -13.28 17.64
N GLY A 927 17.72 -13.52 17.90
CA GLY A 927 16.67 -13.52 16.88
C GLY A 927 16.71 -14.77 15.99
N HIS A 928 16.99 -15.93 16.55
CA HIS A 928 17.05 -17.21 15.84
C HIS A 928 15.66 -17.82 15.60
N TRP A 929 14.86 -17.18 14.74
CA TRP A 929 13.52 -17.65 14.36
C TRP A 929 13.56 -18.83 13.39
N CYS A 930 12.78 -19.89 13.63
CA CYS A 930 12.55 -20.97 12.67
C CYS A 930 11.34 -20.68 11.76
N SER A 931 11.42 -21.10 10.48
CA SER A 931 10.30 -21.00 9.53
C SER A 931 9.21 -22.06 9.74
N ASP A 932 9.47 -23.08 10.56
CA ASP A 932 8.55 -24.18 10.83
C ASP A 932 8.36 -24.35 12.35
N HIS A 933 7.15 -24.08 12.83
CA HIS A 933 6.78 -24.23 14.24
C HIS A 933 6.70 -25.70 14.70
N SER A 934 6.81 -26.68 13.80
CA SER A 934 6.79 -28.12 14.13
C SER A 934 8.16 -28.71 14.50
N LEU A 935 9.24 -27.92 14.42
CA LEU A 935 10.61 -28.35 14.71
C LEU A 935 11.11 -28.03 16.12
N TYR A 936 10.25 -27.49 17.00
CA TYR A 936 10.57 -27.21 18.42
C TYR A 936 9.84 -28.14 19.38
#